data_AF-A0A833VGX6-F1
#
_entry.id   AF-A0A833VGX6-F1
#
_cell.length_a   1.000
_cell.length_b   1.000
_cell.length_c   1.000
_cell.angle_alpha   90.00
_cell.angle_beta   90.00
_cell.angle_gamma   90.00
#
_symmetry.space_group_name_H-M   'P 1'
#
loop_
_entity.id
_entity.type
_entity.pdbx_description
1 polymer ?
#
loop_
_entity_poly.entity_id
_entity_poly.type
_entity_poly.pdbx_seq_one_letter_code
_entity_poly.pdbx_strand_id
1 'polypeptide(L)'
;MVSCGFDDQAWLIRTLGSDKETQTLINPLNGSIEERKIPEMEGQLCLAHFEEWLFLVSDLTDDCFLLNIYSLKKIHLPPIDESLESVRLCTLTSSPTSPDCTIIFFDEEDNCLLFCQPGDEEWTELPVDLDVTHITTMLKYKEKLYVVLLNSIEIIDIASLLKDANTSFVKTISMDNTPNHFFSFGIGGLDHLVESCGDLFFVKTCFPGTTQTVIDLDIFKLEETETKTDWVRVESIGDCAFFLNSHGKGGQSFRAKDARMDRNCVYQLLSCYDGKRLYKICLDNQTISFKLLTEEAVQGEYYCSFNWLLPVRRPVLEPELSISSETTSCSTEVSQKSSQSQVKEHESKKNAISLQFANYLPIHMVQLISEKLPFKDSGRIRVVCKLWMNLSNPIKKERLWLMYCPKISGTCQMYNPFEGKQFMLNLKKLNSNEPSRLLFSKDGWVLALQGHDQLCLLNPFTNDFHHLPILEYRYSYSGIAMSCAPNSLSNCVVFALVSPPRGEVTTIIAWHYGHDEWCHMEFDNNFPFPVANNNPVFIDGEFYCLSRLGNLGVFNPENNTWRILDKPSPIYSDIYHAPEIASEYCYLLECNGDLISVFRAVNMDYVRVYKLDRSKMSWTQLEDLGDLTLFLDFRTSIARSLPCKSYSNKLYLPRLRDETSTTAFYYNMKTKMLNPDFKCLKEPYNCVWLEPNLSSHI
;
A
#
# COMPACT_ATOMS: atom_id res chain seq x y z
N MET A 1 44.33 -2.66 10.21
CA MET A 1 42.93 -3.02 10.00
C MET A 1 42.61 -2.70 8.56
N VAL A 2 42.33 -3.72 7.75
CA VAL A 2 41.80 -3.50 6.40
C VAL A 2 40.32 -3.21 6.63
N SER A 3 39.94 -1.92 6.68
CA SER A 3 38.52 -1.57 6.69
C SER A 3 37.92 -2.12 5.41
N CYS A 4 36.84 -2.89 5.50
CA CYS A 4 36.13 -3.37 4.32
C CYS A 4 35.52 -2.20 3.49
N GLY A 5 35.67 -0.94 3.91
CA GLY A 5 35.33 0.24 3.11
C GLY A 5 33.82 0.48 3.01
N PHE A 6 33.04 -0.10 3.93
CA PHE A 6 31.59 -0.02 3.97
C PHE A 6 31.06 0.95 5.03
N ASP A 7 31.95 1.64 5.74
CA ASP A 7 31.68 2.19 7.08
C ASP A 7 30.97 3.56 7.05
N ASP A 8 30.70 4.11 5.86
CA ASP A 8 30.26 5.51 5.68
C ASP A 8 28.87 5.64 5.02
N GLN A 9 28.21 4.54 4.64
CA GLN A 9 26.85 4.54 4.05
C GLN A 9 26.21 3.14 4.11
N ALA A 10 24.88 3.07 3.92
CA ALA A 10 24.16 1.79 3.84
C ALA A 10 24.39 1.06 2.51
N TRP A 11 24.43 -0.28 2.58
CA TRP A 11 24.58 -1.18 1.43
C TRP A 11 23.59 -2.34 1.51
N LEU A 12 23.28 -2.94 0.36
CA LEU A 12 22.63 -4.25 0.30
C LEU A 12 23.69 -5.30 -0.03
N ILE A 13 23.75 -6.40 0.74
CA ILE A 13 24.65 -7.53 0.47
C ILE A 13 23.85 -8.80 0.19
N ARG A 14 24.25 -9.52 -0.84
CA ARG A 14 23.84 -10.91 -1.09
C ARG A 14 24.99 -11.81 -0.70
N THR A 15 24.77 -12.69 0.28
CA THR A 15 25.83 -13.51 0.88
C THR A 15 26.24 -14.68 -0.01
N LEU A 16 25.30 -15.21 -0.80
CA LEU A 16 25.54 -16.29 -1.76
C LEU A 16 25.40 -15.75 -3.19
N GLY A 17 26.53 -15.47 -3.86
CA GLY A 17 26.56 -15.11 -5.28
C GLY A 17 26.17 -16.27 -6.20
N SER A 18 26.05 -15.99 -7.51
CA SER A 18 25.71 -17.00 -8.52
C SER A 18 26.77 -18.10 -8.67
N ASP A 19 28.02 -17.81 -8.30
CA ASP A 19 29.16 -18.72 -8.27
C ASP A 19 29.40 -19.36 -6.89
N LYS A 20 28.60 -19.01 -5.87
CA LYS A 20 28.77 -19.35 -4.44
C LYS A 20 30.09 -18.88 -3.79
N GLU A 21 30.98 -18.21 -4.53
CA GLU A 21 32.30 -17.77 -4.06
C GLU A 21 32.38 -16.26 -3.82
N THR A 22 31.52 -15.48 -4.49
CA THR A 22 31.52 -14.02 -4.41
C THR A 22 30.24 -13.49 -3.77
N GLN A 23 30.36 -12.34 -3.10
CA GLN A 23 29.25 -11.58 -2.54
C GLN A 23 28.95 -10.39 -3.45
N THR A 24 27.66 -10.20 -3.72
CA THR A 24 27.17 -9.06 -4.49
C THR A 24 26.76 -7.94 -3.54
N LEU A 25 27.36 -6.76 -3.72
CA LEU A 25 27.04 -5.56 -2.97
C LEU A 25 26.34 -4.57 -3.89
N ILE A 26 25.22 -4.03 -3.45
CA ILE A 26 24.47 -3.03 -4.20
C ILE A 26 24.41 -1.75 -3.39
N ASN A 27 24.85 -0.65 -4.02
CA ASN A 27 24.67 0.66 -3.47
C ASN A 27 23.22 1.12 -3.71
N PRO A 28 22.43 1.34 -2.65
CA PRO A 28 21.02 1.69 -2.76
C PRO A 28 20.78 3.08 -3.39
N LEU A 29 21.74 4.00 -3.31
CA LEU A 29 21.59 5.38 -3.81
C LEU A 29 21.78 5.44 -5.34
N ASN A 30 22.91 4.96 -5.83
CA ASN A 30 23.26 5.04 -7.25
C ASN A 30 23.02 3.74 -8.02
N GLY A 31 22.69 2.63 -7.33
CA GLY A 31 22.41 1.33 -7.95
C GLY A 31 23.65 0.62 -8.47
N SER A 32 24.86 1.08 -8.11
CA SER A 32 26.09 0.43 -8.52
C SER A 32 26.21 -0.93 -7.85
N ILE A 33 26.65 -1.91 -8.62
CA ILE A 33 26.86 -3.28 -8.18
C ILE A 33 28.37 -3.52 -8.10
N GLU A 34 28.82 -4.03 -6.97
CA GLU A 34 30.20 -4.45 -6.74
C GLU A 34 30.21 -5.93 -6.38
N GLU A 35 31.07 -6.71 -7.01
CA GLU A 35 31.36 -8.08 -6.58
C GLU A 35 32.61 -8.06 -5.70
N ARG A 36 32.55 -8.76 -4.56
CA ARG A 36 33.70 -8.92 -3.68
C ARG A 36 33.79 -10.35 -3.18
N LYS A 37 35.01 -10.84 -3.01
CA LYS A 37 35.27 -12.11 -2.34
C LYS A 37 35.49 -11.84 -0.86
N ILE A 38 34.56 -12.29 -0.01
CA ILE A 38 34.66 -12.31 1.44
C ILE A 38 34.76 -13.78 1.84
N PRO A 39 35.97 -14.34 2.02
CA PRO A 39 36.19 -15.77 2.27
C PRO A 39 35.36 -16.30 3.45
N GLU A 40 35.13 -15.46 4.46
CA GLU A 40 34.36 -15.82 5.65
C GLU A 40 32.88 -16.09 5.36
N MET A 41 32.35 -15.67 4.22
CA MET A 41 30.94 -15.79 3.81
C MET A 41 30.74 -16.76 2.64
N GLU A 42 31.81 -17.40 2.15
CA GLU A 42 31.77 -18.35 1.03
C GLU A 42 30.90 -19.57 1.37
N GLY A 43 29.90 -19.85 0.52
CA GLY A 43 28.91 -20.90 0.77
C GLY A 43 27.97 -20.67 1.96
N GLN A 44 27.86 -19.44 2.48
CA GLN A 44 27.05 -19.16 3.68
C GLN A 44 25.76 -18.39 3.39
N LEU A 45 24.68 -18.81 4.03
CA LEU A 45 23.39 -18.14 4.06
C LEU A 45 23.27 -17.25 5.28
N CYS A 46 22.75 -16.02 5.11
CA CYS A 46 22.45 -15.14 6.23
C CYS A 46 20.97 -15.25 6.64
N LEU A 47 20.75 -15.67 7.88
CA LEU A 47 19.41 -15.87 8.45
C LEU A 47 18.98 -14.73 9.37
N ALA A 48 19.92 -14.09 10.08
CA ALA A 48 19.65 -12.93 10.92
C ALA A 48 20.83 -11.96 10.95
N HIS A 49 20.55 -10.77 11.47
CA HIS A 49 21.55 -9.74 11.73
C HIS A 49 21.21 -9.03 13.04
N PHE A 50 22.25 -8.52 13.70
CA PHE A 50 22.13 -7.63 14.85
C PHE A 50 23.26 -6.62 14.80
N GLU A 51 22.93 -5.36 14.54
CA GLU A 51 23.92 -4.30 14.31
C GLU A 51 24.96 -4.71 13.25
N GLU A 52 26.21 -4.94 13.65
CA GLU A 52 27.34 -5.28 12.79
C GLU A 52 27.53 -6.79 12.60
N TRP A 53 26.74 -7.60 13.29
CA TRP A 53 26.86 -9.06 13.33
C TRP A 53 25.87 -9.70 12.38
N LEU A 54 26.36 -10.64 11.57
CA LEU A 54 25.58 -11.50 10.70
C LEU A 54 25.57 -12.90 11.30
N PHE A 55 24.40 -13.51 11.42
CA PHE A 55 24.29 -14.94 11.69
C PHE A 55 24.28 -15.70 10.36
N LEU A 56 25.28 -16.56 10.20
CA LEU A 56 25.59 -17.28 8.98
C LEU A 56 25.49 -18.79 9.19
N VAL A 57 24.87 -19.48 8.24
CA VAL A 57 24.74 -20.94 8.23
C VAL A 57 25.19 -21.50 6.88
N SER A 58 25.92 -22.61 6.92
CA SER A 58 26.38 -23.34 5.75
C SER A 58 25.25 -24.18 5.16
N ASP A 59 25.04 -24.09 3.84
CA ASP A 59 24.05 -24.93 3.13
C ASP A 59 24.51 -26.39 2.92
N LEU A 60 25.77 -26.70 3.25
CA LEU A 60 26.40 -28.00 2.97
C LEU A 60 26.83 -28.77 4.23
N THR A 61 27.11 -28.07 5.32
CA THR A 61 27.76 -28.66 6.50
C THR A 61 27.00 -28.41 7.80
N ASP A 62 25.87 -27.70 7.74
CA ASP A 62 25.05 -27.28 8.89
C ASP A 62 25.81 -26.49 9.98
N ASP A 63 27.07 -26.12 9.69
CA ASP A 63 27.89 -25.24 10.51
C ASP A 63 27.27 -23.86 10.54
N CYS A 64 27.16 -23.29 11.74
CA CYS A 64 26.70 -21.92 11.91
C CYS A 64 27.63 -21.09 12.79
N PHE A 65 27.70 -19.80 12.50
CA PHE A 65 28.55 -18.86 13.24
C PHE A 65 28.05 -17.43 13.10
N LEU A 66 28.45 -16.61 14.06
CA LEU A 66 28.25 -15.16 14.02
C LEU A 66 29.51 -14.50 13.47
N LEU A 67 29.35 -13.65 12.47
CA LEU A 67 30.42 -12.89 11.82
C LEU A 67 30.19 -11.39 12.04
N ASN A 68 31.14 -10.71 12.68
CA ASN A 68 31.16 -9.25 12.63
C ASN A 68 31.75 -8.81 11.29
N ILE A 69 30.96 -8.13 10.46
CA ILE A 69 31.33 -7.87 9.06
C ILE A 69 32.48 -6.85 8.92
N TYR A 70 32.72 -6.01 9.92
CA TYR A 70 33.76 -4.98 9.89
C TYR A 70 35.11 -5.44 10.44
N SER A 71 35.08 -6.24 11.51
CA SER A 71 36.29 -6.80 12.15
C SER A 71 36.64 -8.20 11.66
N LEU A 72 35.72 -8.87 10.95
CA LEU A 72 35.79 -10.28 10.53
C LEU A 72 35.96 -11.27 11.69
N LYS A 73 35.64 -10.84 12.92
CA LYS A 73 35.63 -11.73 14.09
C LYS A 73 34.50 -12.75 13.95
N LYS A 74 34.85 -14.03 14.13
CA LYS A 74 33.90 -15.15 14.17
C LYS A 74 33.64 -15.62 15.59
N ILE A 75 32.40 -16.02 15.85
CA ILE A 75 31.97 -16.76 17.03
C ILE A 75 31.26 -18.00 16.52
N HIS A 76 31.85 -19.17 16.74
CA HIS A 76 31.27 -20.45 16.34
C HIS A 76 30.13 -20.82 17.28
N LEU A 77 29.09 -21.43 16.72
CA LEU A 77 27.94 -21.97 17.43
C LEU A 77 27.84 -23.48 17.11
N PRO A 78 27.10 -24.26 17.91
CA PRO A 78 26.82 -25.65 17.60
C PRO A 78 26.14 -25.78 16.22
N PRO A 79 26.40 -26.86 15.46
CA PRO A 79 25.70 -27.11 14.20
C PRO A 79 24.19 -27.29 14.44
N ILE A 80 23.38 -26.89 13.46
CA ILE A 80 21.91 -27.02 13.52
C ILE A 80 21.53 -28.30 12.75
N ASP A 81 21.10 -29.36 13.45
CA ASP A 81 20.70 -30.65 12.83
C ASP A 81 19.28 -30.62 12.22
N GLU A 82 18.67 -29.43 12.12
CA GLU A 82 17.37 -29.20 11.52
C GLU A 82 17.50 -28.84 10.03
N SER A 83 16.48 -29.19 9.25
CA SER A 83 16.47 -28.79 7.85
C SER A 83 16.42 -27.26 7.75
N LEU A 84 17.31 -26.65 6.96
CA LEU A 84 17.20 -25.22 6.62
C LEU A 84 15.87 -24.87 5.91
N GLU A 85 15.08 -25.87 5.52
CA GLU A 85 13.73 -25.71 5.00
C GLU A 85 12.67 -25.44 6.09
N SER A 86 12.85 -25.95 7.31
CA SER A 86 11.96 -25.74 8.47
C SER A 86 12.29 -24.46 9.25
N VAL A 87 13.57 -24.05 9.27
CA VAL A 87 14.04 -22.85 9.97
C VAL A 87 13.73 -21.58 9.17
N ARG A 88 12.68 -20.85 9.56
CA ARG A 88 12.18 -19.68 8.82
C ARG A 88 12.64 -18.33 9.36
N LEU A 89 12.78 -18.20 10.68
CA LEU A 89 13.04 -16.90 11.33
C LEU A 89 14.02 -17.02 12.49
N CYS A 90 14.92 -16.04 12.58
CA CYS A 90 15.96 -15.97 13.59
C CYS A 90 16.07 -14.54 14.14
N THR A 91 16.33 -14.41 15.44
CA THR A 91 16.67 -13.14 16.07
C THR A 91 17.74 -13.32 17.14
N LEU A 92 18.45 -12.22 17.45
CA LEU A 92 19.43 -12.17 18.54
C LEU A 92 18.89 -11.23 19.62
N THR A 93 19.00 -11.62 20.88
CA THR A 93 18.49 -10.81 22.01
C THR A 93 19.36 -9.60 22.33
N SER A 94 20.65 -9.65 22.01
CA SER A 94 21.62 -8.57 22.22
C SER A 94 22.88 -8.79 21.36
N SER A 95 23.91 -7.96 21.52
CA SER A 95 25.20 -8.15 20.85
C SER A 95 25.81 -9.51 21.20
N PRO A 96 26.34 -10.29 20.24
CA PRO A 96 27.06 -11.56 20.48
C PRO A 96 28.21 -11.52 21.47
N THR A 97 28.73 -10.33 21.79
CA THR A 97 29.79 -10.16 22.78
C THR A 97 29.25 -9.97 24.20
N SER A 98 27.94 -9.83 24.36
CA SER A 98 27.25 -9.79 25.65
C SER A 98 27.09 -11.21 26.19
N PRO A 99 27.32 -11.44 27.50
CA PRO A 99 27.06 -12.74 28.11
C PRO A 99 25.57 -13.12 28.08
N ASP A 100 24.67 -12.14 27.97
CA ASP A 100 23.22 -12.35 27.92
C ASP A 100 22.70 -12.50 26.48
N CYS A 101 23.59 -12.66 25.50
CA CYS A 101 23.19 -12.88 24.11
C CYS A 101 22.62 -14.28 23.95
N THR A 102 21.42 -14.36 23.41
CA THR A 102 20.76 -15.60 23.04
C THR A 102 20.33 -15.47 21.59
N ILE A 103 20.68 -16.46 20.78
CA ILE A 103 20.20 -16.63 19.42
C ILE A 103 18.94 -17.48 19.54
N ILE A 104 17.84 -17.03 18.94
CA ILE A 104 16.54 -17.70 19.02
C ILE A 104 16.03 -17.93 17.60
N PHE A 105 15.64 -19.17 17.31
CA PHE A 105 14.92 -19.58 16.11
C PHE A 105 13.54 -20.05 16.47
N PHE A 106 12.67 -20.00 15.48
CA PHE A 106 11.42 -20.71 15.51
C PHE A 106 11.41 -21.76 14.40
N ASP A 107 11.18 -23.02 14.77
CA ASP A 107 10.86 -24.08 13.84
C ASP A 107 9.33 -24.14 13.67
N GLU A 108 8.85 -23.87 12.45
CA GLU A 108 7.41 -23.91 12.13
C GLU A 108 6.84 -25.33 12.04
N GLU A 109 7.66 -26.33 11.69
CA GLU A 109 7.22 -27.72 11.54
C GLU A 109 7.00 -28.37 12.91
N ASP A 110 7.95 -28.16 13.83
CA ASP A 110 7.91 -28.74 15.17
C ASP A 110 7.25 -27.81 16.22
N ASN A 111 6.90 -26.58 15.82
CA ASN A 111 6.27 -25.57 16.67
C ASN A 111 7.05 -25.33 17.98
N CYS A 112 8.36 -25.15 17.85
CA CYS A 112 9.27 -25.00 18.97
C CYS A 112 10.24 -23.83 18.76
N LEU A 113 10.80 -23.33 19.86
CA LEU A 113 11.90 -22.39 19.84
C LEU A 113 13.20 -23.15 20.05
N LEU A 114 14.13 -23.02 19.12
CA LEU A 114 15.52 -23.34 19.38
C LEU A 114 16.24 -22.12 19.91
N PHE A 115 17.05 -22.30 20.95
CA PHE A 115 17.93 -21.23 21.40
C PHE A 115 19.31 -21.71 21.84
N CYS A 116 20.28 -20.81 21.70
CA CYS A 116 21.68 -21.05 22.02
C CYS A 116 22.32 -19.73 22.46
N GLN A 117 23.21 -19.80 23.45
CA GLN A 117 24.09 -18.70 23.83
C GLN A 117 25.49 -18.92 23.24
N PRO A 118 26.21 -17.84 22.88
CA PRO A 118 27.61 -17.95 22.47
C PRO A 118 28.46 -18.72 23.49
N GLY A 119 28.93 -19.91 23.11
CA GLY A 119 29.74 -20.78 23.96
C GLY A 119 29.03 -22.05 24.44
N ASP A 120 27.72 -22.18 24.20
CA ASP A 120 27.01 -23.44 24.42
C ASP A 120 27.51 -24.53 23.45
N GLU A 121 27.39 -25.79 23.87
CA GLU A 121 27.82 -26.95 23.08
C GLU A 121 26.68 -27.54 22.21
N GLU A 122 25.42 -27.28 22.56
CA GLU A 122 24.23 -27.81 21.89
C GLU A 122 23.09 -26.76 21.85
N TRP A 123 22.15 -26.92 20.93
CA TRP A 123 20.92 -26.13 20.88
C TRP A 123 19.90 -26.66 21.89
N THR A 124 19.22 -25.77 22.59
CA THR A 124 18.09 -26.14 23.45
C THR A 124 16.80 -25.95 22.69
N GLU A 125 16.00 -27.02 22.61
CA GLU A 125 14.67 -27.02 22.02
C GLU A 125 13.60 -26.84 23.08
N LEU A 126 12.61 -25.98 22.80
CA LEU A 126 11.51 -25.73 23.71
C LEU A 126 10.18 -25.62 22.96
N PRO A 127 9.23 -26.55 23.18
CA PRO A 127 7.92 -26.50 22.55
C PRO A 127 7.13 -25.23 22.91
N VAL A 128 6.42 -24.69 21.93
CA VAL A 128 5.54 -23.53 22.09
C VAL A 128 4.14 -23.90 21.59
N ASP A 129 3.10 -23.43 22.27
CA ASP A 129 1.72 -23.49 21.75
C ASP A 129 1.40 -22.19 21.05
N LEU A 130 1.93 -22.05 19.84
CA LEU A 130 1.39 -21.11 18.88
C LEU A 130 0.36 -21.87 18.04
N ASP A 131 -0.76 -21.22 17.75
CA ASP A 131 -1.70 -21.67 16.70
C ASP A 131 -1.07 -21.34 15.34
N VAL A 132 0.00 -22.07 14.99
CA VAL A 132 0.87 -21.74 13.86
C VAL A 132 0.11 -21.98 12.57
N THR A 133 -0.34 -20.90 11.97
CA THR A 133 -0.79 -20.89 10.57
C THR A 133 0.33 -20.43 9.63
N HIS A 134 1.14 -19.44 10.06
CA HIS A 134 2.38 -18.97 9.45
C HIS A 134 2.96 -17.80 10.28
N ILE A 135 4.27 -17.76 10.57
CA ILE A 135 4.93 -16.60 11.20
C ILE A 135 5.46 -15.66 10.12
N THR A 136 5.16 -14.37 10.26
CA THR A 136 5.61 -13.34 9.32
C THR A 136 6.91 -12.67 9.75
N THR A 137 7.10 -12.41 11.04
CA THR A 137 8.33 -11.80 11.57
C THR A 137 8.46 -11.97 13.09
N MET A 138 9.67 -11.80 13.62
CA MET A 138 9.97 -11.91 15.04
C MET A 138 11.07 -10.93 15.46
N LEU A 139 10.91 -10.30 16.63
CA LEU A 139 11.90 -9.36 17.17
C LEU A 139 11.88 -9.36 18.70
N LYS A 140 13.06 -9.35 19.31
CA LYS A 140 13.23 -9.05 20.74
C LYS A 140 13.10 -7.56 21.00
N TYR A 141 12.21 -7.17 21.91
CA TYR A 141 12.05 -5.80 22.39
C TYR A 141 11.90 -5.79 23.91
N LYS A 142 12.79 -5.04 24.59
CA LYS A 142 12.97 -5.12 26.05
C LYS A 142 13.21 -6.59 26.45
N GLU A 143 12.54 -7.13 27.47
CA GLU A 143 12.73 -8.53 27.90
C GLU A 143 11.74 -9.52 27.25
N LYS A 144 11.10 -9.12 26.16
CA LYS A 144 10.05 -9.88 25.49
C LYS A 144 10.38 -10.12 24.03
N LEU A 145 9.99 -11.29 23.54
CA LEU A 145 10.00 -11.66 22.14
C LEU A 145 8.60 -11.42 21.57
N TYR A 146 8.53 -10.60 20.52
CA TYR A 146 7.30 -10.35 19.78
C TYR A 146 7.31 -11.20 18.53
N VAL A 147 6.29 -12.04 18.38
CA VAL A 147 6.11 -12.96 17.25
C VAL A 147 4.85 -12.55 16.51
N VAL A 148 4.98 -12.19 15.25
CA VAL A 148 3.83 -11.81 14.41
C VAL A 148 3.39 -13.02 13.62
N LEU A 149 2.16 -13.47 13.88
CA LEU A 149 1.47 -14.50 13.13
C LEU A 149 0.59 -13.86 12.06
N LEU A 150 0.07 -14.68 11.14
CA LEU A 150 -0.87 -14.24 10.11
C LEU A 150 -2.08 -13.46 10.69
N ASN A 151 -2.57 -13.85 11.88
CA ASN A 151 -3.80 -13.33 12.48
C ASN A 151 -3.64 -12.70 13.87
N SER A 152 -2.45 -12.78 14.49
CA SER A 152 -2.23 -12.26 15.85
C SER A 152 -0.77 -11.85 16.06
N ILE A 153 -0.52 -11.18 17.19
CA ILE A 153 0.84 -10.92 17.68
C ILE A 153 0.91 -11.59 19.05
N GLU A 154 1.84 -12.52 19.18
CA GLU A 154 2.07 -13.29 20.39
C GLU A 154 3.35 -12.78 21.07
N ILE A 155 3.29 -12.68 22.39
CA ILE A 155 4.40 -12.22 23.23
C ILE A 155 4.92 -13.38 24.05
N ILE A 156 6.23 -13.56 24.03
CA ILE A 156 6.95 -14.58 24.81
C ILE A 156 7.95 -13.88 25.75
N ASP A 157 7.89 -14.19 27.05
CA ASP A 157 8.80 -13.62 28.06
C ASP A 157 10.12 -14.40 28.11
N ILE A 158 11.18 -13.84 27.51
CA ILE A 158 12.49 -14.49 27.39
C ILE A 158 13.17 -14.65 28.76
N ALA A 159 12.97 -13.70 29.67
CA ALA A 159 13.61 -13.74 30.98
C ALA A 159 13.09 -14.90 31.84
N SER A 160 11.83 -15.31 31.63
CA SER A 160 11.26 -16.52 32.24
C SER A 160 11.83 -17.81 31.65
N LEU A 161 12.03 -17.85 30.33
CA LEU A 161 12.59 -19.00 29.60
C LEU A 161 14.00 -19.36 30.09
N LEU A 162 14.85 -18.36 30.27
CA LEU A 162 16.25 -18.56 30.62
C LEU A 162 16.49 -18.89 32.12
N LYS A 163 15.47 -18.75 32.98
CA LYS A 163 15.61 -18.89 34.45
C LYS A 163 15.06 -20.20 35.01
N ASP A 164 14.05 -20.80 34.38
CA ASP A 164 13.48 -22.06 34.84
C ASP A 164 13.98 -23.25 33.99
N ALA A 165 14.98 -23.96 34.51
CA ALA A 165 15.50 -25.19 33.90
C ALA A 165 14.48 -26.35 33.85
N ASN A 166 13.30 -26.17 34.46
CA ASN A 166 12.18 -27.13 34.44
C ASN A 166 11.01 -26.69 33.54
N THR A 167 11.14 -25.59 32.78
CA THR A 167 10.07 -25.19 31.87
C THR A 167 10.01 -26.20 30.71
N SER A 168 8.96 -27.00 30.65
CA SER A 168 8.76 -27.95 29.54
C SER A 168 8.00 -27.33 28.36
N PHE A 169 7.58 -26.07 28.48
CA PHE A 169 6.61 -25.44 27.57
C PHE A 169 6.56 -23.91 27.74
N VAL A 170 6.48 -23.17 26.63
CA VAL A 170 6.35 -21.71 26.64
C VAL A 170 4.90 -21.27 26.59
N LYS A 171 4.47 -20.49 27.58
CA LYS A 171 3.18 -19.81 27.52
C LYS A 171 3.31 -18.49 26.75
N THR A 172 2.43 -18.30 25.77
CA THR A 172 2.30 -17.09 24.97
C THR A 172 1.21 -16.18 25.53
N ILE A 173 1.35 -14.87 25.30
CA ILE A 173 0.32 -13.88 25.60
C ILE A 173 -0.11 -13.25 24.27
N SER A 174 -1.35 -13.51 23.87
CA SER A 174 -1.94 -12.88 22.69
C SER A 174 -2.29 -11.44 23.00
N MET A 175 -1.99 -10.53 22.08
CA MET A 175 -2.40 -9.14 22.20
C MET A 175 -3.86 -8.96 21.77
N ASP A 176 -4.68 -8.42 22.66
CA ASP A 176 -6.11 -8.13 22.37
C ASP A 176 -6.28 -7.09 21.24
N ASN A 177 -5.38 -6.11 21.18
CA ASN A 177 -5.40 -5.04 20.18
C ASN A 177 -4.16 -5.14 19.28
N THR A 178 -4.19 -6.06 18.32
CA THR A 178 -3.19 -6.04 17.24
C THR A 178 -3.54 -4.92 16.26
N PRO A 179 -2.55 -4.23 15.67
CA PRO A 179 -2.85 -3.35 14.57
C PRO A 179 -3.55 -4.21 13.52
N ASN A 180 -4.64 -3.71 12.94
CA ASN A 180 -5.51 -4.48 12.05
C ASN A 180 -4.70 -4.97 10.82
N HIS A 181 -4.04 -6.13 10.94
CA HIS A 181 -3.28 -6.77 9.88
C HIS A 181 -4.18 -7.56 8.94
N PHE A 182 -5.46 -7.71 9.31
CA PHE A 182 -6.51 -8.29 8.49
C PHE A 182 -6.68 -7.44 7.23
N PHE A 183 -5.98 -7.91 6.19
CA PHE A 183 -6.24 -7.73 4.78
C PHE A 183 -7.21 -6.59 4.47
N SER A 184 -6.63 -5.41 4.25
CA SER A 184 -7.40 -4.30 3.72
C SER A 184 -7.88 -4.68 2.31
N PHE A 185 -9.09 -4.27 1.93
CA PHE A 185 -9.76 -4.61 0.67
C PHE A 185 -8.82 -4.76 -0.55
N GLY A 186 -8.40 -5.99 -0.86
CA GLY A 186 -7.57 -6.34 -2.02
C GLY A 186 -6.08 -6.13 -1.85
N ILE A 187 -5.63 -5.97 -0.61
CA ILE A 187 -4.29 -5.54 -0.24
C ILE A 187 -3.64 -6.62 0.62
N GLY A 188 -2.78 -7.44 0.01
CA GLY A 188 -1.82 -8.27 0.73
C GLY A 188 -0.75 -7.41 1.39
N GLY A 189 0.08 -7.97 2.27
CA GLY A 189 1.16 -7.20 2.88
C GLY A 189 2.32 -8.04 3.36
N LEU A 190 3.43 -7.37 3.63
CA LEU A 190 4.57 -7.90 4.37
C LEU A 190 4.69 -7.12 5.66
N ASP A 191 4.77 -7.86 6.75
CA ASP A 191 4.80 -7.36 8.11
C ASP A 191 6.23 -7.41 8.64
N HIS A 192 6.66 -6.35 9.32
CA HIS A 192 8.00 -6.20 9.88
C HIS A 192 7.93 -5.57 11.26
N LEU A 193 8.76 -6.06 12.17
CA LEU A 193 9.04 -5.38 13.42
C LEU A 193 10.37 -4.63 13.31
N VAL A 194 10.40 -3.41 13.83
CA VAL A 194 11.57 -2.52 13.81
C VAL A 194 11.73 -1.86 15.18
N GLU A 195 12.86 -2.09 15.83
CA GLU A 195 13.26 -1.26 16.98
C GLU A 195 13.95 0.02 16.48
N SER A 196 13.55 1.16 17.04
CA SER A 196 14.16 2.44 16.74
C SER A 196 14.13 3.35 17.96
N CYS A 197 15.31 3.80 18.40
CA CYS A 197 15.46 4.76 19.49
C CYS A 197 14.75 4.33 20.80
N GLY A 198 14.71 3.02 21.09
CA GLY A 198 14.07 2.48 22.28
C GLY A 198 12.55 2.27 22.16
N ASP A 199 11.97 2.55 20.99
CA ASP A 199 10.57 2.29 20.68
C ASP A 199 10.44 1.09 19.72
N LEU A 200 9.34 0.34 19.85
CA LEU A 200 9.00 -0.74 18.92
C LEU A 200 7.98 -0.26 17.90
N PHE A 201 8.28 -0.53 16.63
CA PHE A 201 7.39 -0.25 15.51
C PHE A 201 6.98 -1.54 14.81
N PHE A 202 5.71 -1.59 14.44
CA PHE A 202 5.16 -2.54 13.50
C PHE A 202 4.97 -1.81 12.16
N VAL A 203 5.51 -2.38 11.09
CA VAL A 203 5.51 -1.80 9.75
C VAL A 203 4.89 -2.80 8.78
N LYS A 204 3.84 -2.40 8.06
CA LYS A 204 3.19 -3.21 7.02
C LYS A 204 3.25 -2.54 5.68
N THR A 205 4.01 -3.14 4.77
CA THR A 205 3.98 -2.78 3.35
C THR A 205 2.82 -3.48 2.67
N CYS A 206 2.10 -2.77 1.81
CA CYS A 206 0.83 -3.20 1.24
C CYS A 206 0.93 -3.39 -0.28
N PHE A 207 0.30 -4.44 -0.83
CA PHE A 207 0.39 -4.87 -2.24
C PHE A 207 -0.99 -5.18 -2.84
N PRO A 208 -1.28 -4.85 -4.11
CA PRO A 208 -2.54 -5.21 -4.75
C PRO A 208 -2.56 -6.70 -5.14
N GLY A 209 -3.36 -7.51 -4.45
CA GLY A 209 -3.49 -8.95 -4.71
C GLY A 209 -2.12 -9.67 -4.73
N THR A 210 -1.83 -10.39 -5.82
CA THR A 210 -0.56 -11.13 -6.00
C THR A 210 0.54 -10.31 -6.69
N THR A 211 0.28 -9.05 -7.04
CA THR A 211 1.28 -8.21 -7.71
C THR A 211 2.23 -7.68 -6.64
N GLN A 212 3.54 -7.96 -6.74
CA GLN A 212 4.52 -7.55 -5.72
C GLN A 212 4.90 -6.05 -5.80
N THR A 213 3.92 -5.18 -6.08
CA THR A 213 4.12 -3.73 -6.15
C THR A 213 3.61 -3.05 -4.91
N VAL A 214 4.47 -2.32 -4.20
CA VAL A 214 4.05 -1.59 -2.99
C VAL A 214 3.09 -0.47 -3.40
N ILE A 215 1.89 -0.47 -2.82
CA ILE A 215 0.84 0.55 -3.05
C ILE A 215 0.47 1.33 -1.81
N ASP A 216 0.85 0.88 -0.61
CA ASP A 216 0.57 1.58 0.64
C ASP A 216 1.54 1.13 1.76
N LEU A 217 1.54 1.86 2.88
CA LEU A 217 2.34 1.58 4.07
C LEU A 217 1.58 1.96 5.34
N ASP A 218 1.54 1.06 6.31
CA ASP A 218 1.09 1.35 7.66
C ASP A 218 2.23 1.19 8.66
N ILE A 219 2.32 2.13 9.59
CA ILE A 219 3.28 2.09 10.68
C ILE A 219 2.52 2.31 11.98
N PHE A 220 2.77 1.43 12.95
CA PHE A 220 2.26 1.54 14.30
C PHE A 220 3.43 1.53 15.27
N LYS A 221 3.35 2.35 16.30
CA LYS A 221 4.27 2.36 17.43
C LYS A 221 3.60 1.68 18.61
N LEU A 222 4.32 0.82 19.31
CA LEU A 222 3.85 0.22 20.56
C LEU A 222 3.91 1.28 21.65
N GLU A 223 2.76 1.62 22.23
CA GLU A 223 2.67 2.47 23.41
C GLU A 223 2.28 1.64 24.63
N GLU A 224 3.12 1.70 25.65
CA GLU A 224 2.90 1.02 26.93
C GLU A 224 2.57 2.06 28.00
N THR A 225 1.39 1.94 28.59
CA THR A 225 0.95 2.68 29.78
C THR A 225 0.85 1.73 30.97
N GLU A 226 0.71 2.24 32.19
CA GLU A 226 0.56 1.40 33.40
C GLU A 226 -0.60 0.40 33.31
N THR A 227 -1.63 0.71 32.51
CA THR A 227 -2.88 -0.08 32.44
C THR A 227 -3.13 -0.74 31.08
N LYS A 228 -2.41 -0.35 30.03
CA LYS A 228 -2.70 -0.79 28.66
C LYS A 228 -1.45 -0.74 27.78
N THR A 229 -1.26 -1.78 26.99
CA THR A 229 -0.33 -1.83 25.86
C THR A 229 -1.13 -1.81 24.58
N ASP A 230 -0.88 -0.85 23.70
CA ASP A 230 -1.63 -0.68 22.46
C ASP A 230 -0.73 -0.27 21.30
N TRP A 231 -1.16 -0.58 20.09
CA TRP A 231 -0.48 -0.16 18.88
C TRP A 231 -1.09 1.11 18.32
N VAL A 232 -0.34 2.21 18.36
CA VAL A 232 -0.81 3.50 17.91
C VAL A 232 -0.22 3.80 16.53
N ARG A 233 -1.09 4.09 15.56
CA ARG A 233 -0.64 4.46 14.21
C ARG A 233 0.20 5.73 14.25
N VAL A 234 1.32 5.74 13.53
CA VAL A 234 2.18 6.93 13.37
C VAL A 234 2.35 7.29 11.90
N GLU A 235 2.44 8.60 11.62
CA GLU A 235 2.68 9.14 10.27
C GLU A 235 4.14 9.61 10.09
N SER A 236 4.95 9.51 11.14
CA SER A 236 6.38 9.86 11.10
C SER A 236 7.20 8.95 12.00
N ILE A 237 8.39 8.63 11.54
CA ILE A 237 9.47 7.92 12.26
C ILE A 237 10.64 8.86 12.59
N GLY A 238 10.42 10.18 12.47
CA GLY A 238 11.40 11.21 12.83
C GLY A 238 12.61 11.29 11.89
N ASP A 239 13.80 11.40 12.48
CA ASP A 239 15.08 11.56 11.76
C ASP A 239 15.69 10.23 11.28
N CYS A 240 15.03 9.11 11.59
CA CYS A 240 15.46 7.78 11.18
C CYS A 240 14.96 7.42 9.78
N ALA A 241 15.61 6.41 9.20
CA ALA A 241 15.13 5.65 8.06
C ALA A 241 14.96 4.19 8.51
N PHE A 242 13.91 3.53 8.00
CA PHE A 242 13.70 2.09 8.23
C PHE A 242 14.14 1.30 7.00
N PHE A 243 14.81 0.18 7.24
CA PHE A 243 15.39 -0.69 6.23
C PHE A 243 14.81 -2.08 6.39
N LEU A 244 13.88 -2.42 5.51
CA LEU A 244 13.11 -3.66 5.59
C LEU A 244 13.72 -4.70 4.66
N ASN A 245 13.92 -5.90 5.21
CA ASN A 245 14.38 -7.06 4.44
C ASN A 245 13.22 -7.71 3.67
N SER A 246 13.53 -8.47 2.63
CA SER A 246 12.55 -9.32 1.94
C SER A 246 12.15 -10.51 2.84
N HIS A 247 10.95 -11.05 2.65
CA HIS A 247 10.49 -12.29 3.30
C HIS A 247 10.49 -12.29 4.84
N GLY A 248 10.15 -11.17 5.48
CA GLY A 248 9.85 -11.17 6.92
C GLY A 248 11.06 -11.26 7.88
N LYS A 249 12.30 -11.24 7.37
CA LYS A 249 13.58 -11.29 8.12
C LYS A 249 13.88 -10.02 8.95
N GLY A 250 12.86 -9.45 9.59
CA GLY A 250 12.92 -8.24 10.42
C GLY A 250 13.22 -6.96 9.64
N GLY A 251 13.20 -5.83 10.34
CA GLY A 251 13.65 -4.56 9.79
C GLY A 251 14.61 -3.85 10.75
N GLN A 252 15.45 -2.98 10.18
CA GLN A 252 16.42 -2.18 10.93
C GLN A 252 16.05 -0.71 10.91
N SER A 253 16.49 0.01 11.93
CA SER A 253 16.44 1.47 11.97
C SER A 253 17.84 2.08 12.07
N PHE A 254 18.04 3.18 11.36
CA PHE A 254 19.26 3.97 11.46
C PHE A 254 18.97 5.46 11.31
N ARG A 255 19.82 6.30 11.90
CA ARG A 255 19.75 7.74 11.68
C ARG A 255 20.02 8.02 10.21
N ALA A 256 19.07 8.64 9.52
CA ALA A 256 19.11 8.73 8.06
C ALA A 256 20.35 9.48 7.55
N LYS A 257 20.72 10.58 8.22
CA LYS A 257 21.93 11.36 7.90
C LYS A 257 23.20 10.51 7.90
N ASP A 258 23.34 9.61 8.88
CA ASP A 258 24.54 8.80 9.06
C ASP A 258 24.59 7.64 8.06
N ALA A 259 23.43 7.15 7.62
CA ALA A 259 23.30 6.18 6.52
C ALA A 259 23.35 6.82 5.11
N ARG A 260 23.45 8.15 5.00
CA ARG A 260 23.28 8.93 3.76
C ARG A 260 21.94 8.68 3.06
N MET A 261 20.90 8.48 3.86
CA MET A 261 19.53 8.24 3.43
C MET A 261 18.63 9.44 3.75
N ASP A 262 17.45 9.43 3.16
CA ASP A 262 16.44 10.44 3.47
C ASP A 262 15.75 10.10 4.79
N ARG A 263 15.60 11.09 5.67
CA ARG A 263 14.86 10.92 6.92
C ARG A 263 13.39 10.64 6.66
N ASN A 264 12.72 10.07 7.66
CA ASN A 264 11.30 9.78 7.62
C ASN A 264 10.89 8.96 6.37
N CYS A 265 11.76 8.00 6.01
CA CYS A 265 11.58 7.13 4.84
C CYS A 265 11.74 5.66 5.22
N VAL A 266 10.98 4.81 4.53
CA VAL A 266 11.09 3.35 4.61
C VAL A 266 11.64 2.82 3.28
N TYR A 267 12.65 1.97 3.36
CA TYR A 267 13.31 1.33 2.23
C TYR A 267 13.04 -0.16 2.25
N GLN A 268 12.40 -0.69 1.21
CA GLN A 268 12.02 -2.09 1.10
C GLN A 268 12.53 -2.67 -0.21
N LEU A 269 13.31 -3.75 -0.14
CA LEU A 269 13.69 -4.52 -1.33
C LEU A 269 12.68 -5.64 -1.59
N LEU A 270 12.24 -5.79 -2.83
CA LEU A 270 11.34 -6.86 -3.26
C LEU A 270 11.82 -7.52 -4.56
N SER A 271 11.60 -8.83 -4.65
CA SER A 271 11.92 -9.65 -5.82
C SER A 271 10.73 -9.69 -6.78
N CYS A 272 10.66 -8.72 -7.68
CA CYS A 272 9.59 -8.65 -8.68
C CYS A 272 9.94 -9.50 -9.91
N TYR A 273 8.95 -9.77 -10.77
CA TYR A 273 9.17 -10.52 -12.01
C TYR A 273 10.18 -9.83 -12.95
N ASP A 274 10.17 -8.49 -12.99
CA ASP A 274 11.10 -7.70 -13.79
C ASP A 274 12.46 -7.48 -13.11
N GLY A 275 12.69 -8.11 -11.96
CA GLY A 275 13.93 -8.07 -11.20
C GLY A 275 13.79 -7.50 -9.79
N LYS A 276 14.92 -7.09 -9.19
CA LYS A 276 14.94 -6.62 -7.79
C LYS A 276 14.62 -5.13 -7.72
N ARG A 277 13.50 -4.77 -7.08
CA ARG A 277 13.05 -3.39 -6.92
C ARG A 277 13.31 -2.91 -5.50
N LEU A 278 14.06 -1.82 -5.36
CA LEU A 278 14.21 -1.09 -4.11
C LEU A 278 13.16 0.02 -4.05
N TYR A 279 12.16 -0.17 -3.22
CA TYR A 279 11.15 0.83 -2.92
C TYR A 279 11.66 1.81 -1.88
N LYS A 280 11.37 3.09 -2.11
CA LYS A 280 11.50 4.18 -1.14
C LYS A 280 10.12 4.77 -0.91
N ILE A 281 9.66 4.70 0.33
CA ILE A 281 8.37 5.23 0.77
C ILE A 281 8.67 6.42 1.68
N CYS A 282 8.33 7.63 1.23
CA CYS A 282 8.58 8.86 1.96
C CYS A 282 7.31 9.26 2.72
N LEU A 283 7.41 9.38 4.05
CA LEU A 283 6.26 9.65 4.91
C LEU A 283 5.90 11.14 4.95
N ASP A 284 6.88 12.04 4.77
CA ASP A 284 6.66 13.49 4.76
C ASP A 284 5.65 13.93 3.69
N ASN A 285 5.72 13.33 2.50
CA ASN A 285 4.87 13.65 1.34
C ASN A 285 3.98 12.47 0.91
N GLN A 286 4.03 11.34 1.62
CA GLN A 286 3.27 10.12 1.35
C GLN A 286 3.41 9.61 -0.09
N THR A 287 4.66 9.56 -0.57
CA THR A 287 4.98 9.08 -1.92
C THR A 287 5.74 7.77 -1.90
N ILE A 288 5.44 6.90 -2.87
CA ILE A 288 6.18 5.68 -3.14
C ILE A 288 6.95 5.88 -4.44
N SER A 289 8.23 5.50 -4.43
CA SER A 289 9.04 5.40 -5.64
C SER A 289 9.84 4.11 -5.57
N PHE A 290 10.34 3.64 -6.70
CA PHE A 290 11.27 2.53 -6.68
C PHE A 290 12.36 2.68 -7.74
N LYS A 291 13.42 1.92 -7.52
CA LYS A 291 14.51 1.75 -8.46
C LYS A 291 14.67 0.27 -8.78
N LEU A 292 14.75 -0.07 -10.06
CA LEU A 292 15.16 -1.40 -10.49
C LEU A 292 16.68 -1.52 -10.35
N LEU A 293 17.14 -2.45 -9.51
CA LEU A 293 18.55 -2.63 -9.20
C LEU A 293 19.19 -3.67 -10.14
N THR A 294 18.49 -4.76 -10.41
CA THR A 294 18.94 -5.84 -11.31
C THR A 294 17.74 -6.37 -12.09
N GLU A 295 17.97 -6.82 -13.34
CA GLU A 295 16.95 -7.45 -14.20
C GLU A 295 16.97 -9.00 -14.07
N GLU A 296 17.76 -9.54 -13.14
CA GLU A 296 17.83 -10.98 -12.90
C GLU A 296 16.57 -11.47 -12.19
N ALA A 297 15.62 -12.00 -12.99
CA ALA A 297 14.52 -12.80 -12.50
C ALA A 297 15.05 -14.17 -12.07
N VAL A 298 15.46 -14.30 -10.81
CA VAL A 298 15.90 -15.60 -10.29
C VAL A 298 14.70 -16.30 -9.64
N GLN A 299 14.12 -17.26 -10.35
CA GLN A 299 13.19 -18.23 -9.75
C GLN A 299 13.94 -19.01 -8.65
N GLY A 300 13.36 -19.10 -7.45
CA GLY A 300 13.82 -20.03 -6.41
C GLY A 300 14.67 -19.47 -5.27
N GLU A 301 14.89 -18.16 -5.15
CA GLU A 301 15.65 -17.58 -4.03
C GLU A 301 14.80 -17.35 -2.77
N TYR A 302 14.28 -18.41 -2.14
CA TYR A 302 13.71 -18.27 -0.79
C TYR A 302 14.80 -18.08 0.29
N TYR A 303 16.01 -18.61 0.02
CA TYR A 303 17.09 -18.68 1.02
C TYR A 303 18.23 -17.66 0.79
N CYS A 304 18.38 -17.12 -0.42
CA CYS A 304 19.47 -16.19 -0.80
C CYS A 304 18.98 -14.73 -0.88
N SER A 305 18.48 -14.18 0.23
CA SER A 305 17.98 -12.81 0.28
C SER A 305 19.12 -11.79 0.42
N PHE A 306 18.96 -10.61 -0.16
CA PHE A 306 19.79 -9.46 0.18
C PHE A 306 19.49 -9.00 1.61
N ASN A 307 20.53 -8.58 2.33
CA ASN A 307 20.43 -8.02 3.67
C ASN A 307 21.01 -6.60 3.69
N TRP A 308 20.45 -5.74 4.54
CA TRP A 308 20.98 -4.41 4.76
C TRP A 308 22.23 -4.45 5.64
N LEU A 309 23.34 -3.90 5.13
CA LEU A 309 24.53 -3.55 5.88
C LEU A 309 24.49 -2.05 6.20
N LEU A 310 24.32 -1.72 7.48
CA LEU A 310 24.26 -0.35 7.96
C LEU A 310 25.61 0.10 8.51
N PRO A 311 25.97 1.39 8.40
CA PRO A 311 27.25 1.90 8.90
C PRO A 311 27.49 1.59 10.39
N VAL A 312 28.77 1.58 10.77
CA VAL A 312 29.18 1.50 12.18
C VAL A 312 28.57 2.65 12.96
N ARG A 313 27.85 2.34 14.05
CA ARG A 313 27.31 3.34 14.97
C ARG A 313 28.47 4.06 15.65
N ARG A 314 28.79 5.28 15.18
CA ARG A 314 29.78 6.13 15.84
C ARG A 314 29.12 6.77 17.06
N PRO A 315 29.66 6.60 18.27
CA PRO A 315 29.12 7.30 19.44
C PRO A 315 29.18 8.80 19.16
N VAL A 316 28.01 9.44 19.20
CA VAL A 316 27.91 10.90 19.12
C VAL A 316 28.49 11.43 20.42
N LEU A 317 29.71 11.97 20.37
CA LEU A 317 30.17 12.92 21.36
C LEU A 317 29.30 14.16 21.19
N GLU A 318 28.20 14.25 21.94
CA GLU A 318 27.47 15.50 22.05
C GLU A 318 28.45 16.55 22.63
N PRO A 319 28.73 17.66 21.92
CA PRO A 319 29.34 18.79 22.57
C PRO A 319 28.30 19.32 23.56
N GLU A 320 28.67 19.44 24.84
CA GLU A 320 27.93 20.26 25.80
C GLU A 320 27.87 21.69 25.26
N LEU A 321 26.83 21.98 24.49
CA LEU A 321 26.49 23.33 24.06
C LEU A 321 25.57 23.90 25.13
N SER A 322 26.17 24.66 26.03
CA SER A 322 25.48 25.55 26.96
C SER A 322 24.42 26.37 26.21
N ILE A 323 23.15 26.12 26.52
CA ILE A 323 22.01 26.89 26.02
C ILE A 323 22.09 28.29 26.63
N SER A 324 22.55 29.28 25.86
CA SER A 324 22.24 30.69 26.14
C SER A 324 20.90 31.01 25.47
N SER A 325 19.87 31.16 26.30
CA SER A 325 18.55 31.61 25.89
C SER A 325 18.59 33.06 25.41
N GLU A 326 18.48 33.29 24.11
CA GLU A 326 18.10 34.59 23.55
C GLU A 326 16.71 34.48 22.91
N THR A 327 15.70 34.76 23.73
CA THR A 327 14.33 35.04 23.27
C THR A 327 14.34 36.34 22.49
N THR A 328 14.17 36.27 21.17
CA THR A 328 13.90 37.46 20.34
C THR A 328 12.39 37.60 20.21
N SER A 329 11.79 38.42 21.07
CA SER A 329 10.40 38.85 20.94
C SER A 329 10.30 39.91 19.84
N CYS A 330 9.55 39.63 18.76
CA CYS A 330 9.15 40.66 17.80
C CYS A 330 7.64 40.87 17.90
N SER A 331 7.26 41.94 18.61
CA SER A 331 5.90 42.45 18.71
C SER A 331 5.58 43.29 17.48
N THR A 332 4.45 43.01 16.81
CA THR A 332 3.83 43.96 15.88
C THR A 332 2.39 44.20 16.30
N GLU A 333 2.14 45.40 16.83
CA GLU A 333 0.81 45.92 17.12
C GLU A 333 0.10 46.30 15.81
N VAL A 334 -1.14 45.84 15.61
CA VAL A 334 -2.07 46.49 14.68
C VAL A 334 -3.43 46.66 15.37
N SER A 335 -3.65 47.92 15.74
CA SER A 335 -4.88 48.62 16.13
C SER A 335 -6.21 47.99 15.68
N GLN A 336 -7.02 47.55 16.63
CA GLN A 336 -8.46 47.38 16.46
C GLN A 336 -9.16 48.74 16.64
N LYS A 337 -9.86 49.22 15.60
CA LYS A 337 -10.91 50.22 15.75
C LYS A 337 -12.27 49.53 15.77
N SER A 338 -12.95 49.65 16.89
CA SER A 338 -14.33 49.29 17.12
C SER A 338 -15.28 50.26 16.42
N SER A 339 -16.31 49.73 15.77
CA SER A 339 -17.58 50.42 15.59
C SER A 339 -18.71 49.42 15.84
N GLN A 340 -19.36 49.58 17.00
CA GLN A 340 -20.59 48.89 17.35
C GLN A 340 -21.71 49.32 16.39
N SER A 341 -22.46 48.35 15.88
CA SER A 341 -23.88 48.56 15.61
C SER A 341 -24.65 47.30 16.01
N GLN A 342 -25.57 47.48 16.95
CA GLN A 342 -26.53 46.48 17.38
C GLN A 342 -27.50 46.21 16.23
N VAL A 343 -27.68 44.94 15.85
CA VAL A 343 -28.87 44.52 15.11
C VAL A 343 -29.43 43.29 15.79
N LYS A 344 -30.65 43.46 16.30
CA LYS A 344 -31.47 42.46 16.96
C LYS A 344 -31.81 41.32 16.01
N GLU A 345 -31.96 40.14 16.59
CA GLU A 345 -32.61 38.99 15.98
C GLU A 345 -33.94 39.37 15.35
N HIS A 346 -34.10 39.00 14.09
CA HIS A 346 -35.40 38.72 13.51
C HIS A 346 -35.30 37.43 12.72
N GLU A 347 -35.74 36.35 13.35
CA GLU A 347 -36.18 35.15 12.66
C GLU A 347 -37.40 35.46 11.78
N SER A 348 -37.54 34.64 10.73
CA SER A 348 -38.60 34.57 9.72
C SER A 348 -38.45 35.51 8.50
N LYS A 349 -38.38 34.88 7.32
CA LYS A 349 -38.32 35.41 5.93
C LYS A 349 -36.93 35.56 5.27
N LYS A 350 -36.12 34.49 5.23
CA LYS A 350 -34.96 34.40 4.29
C LYS A 350 -35.21 33.59 3.01
N ASN A 351 -36.30 32.81 2.91
CA ASN A 351 -36.52 31.94 1.74
C ASN A 351 -37.21 32.61 0.54
N ALA A 352 -37.67 33.87 0.66
CA ALA A 352 -38.34 34.57 -0.46
C ALA A 352 -37.43 35.53 -1.24
N ILE A 353 -36.31 35.98 -0.66
CA ILE A 353 -35.44 37.00 -1.27
C ILE A 353 -34.36 36.34 -2.16
N SER A 354 -33.95 35.09 -1.91
CA SER A 354 -32.90 34.43 -2.73
C SER A 354 -33.37 34.05 -4.14
N LEU A 355 -34.68 33.85 -4.35
CA LEU A 355 -35.25 33.50 -5.67
C LEU A 355 -35.44 34.72 -6.60
N GLN A 356 -35.43 35.96 -6.07
CA GLN A 356 -35.59 37.15 -6.90
C GLN A 356 -34.30 37.51 -7.66
N PHE A 357 -33.12 37.38 -7.04
CA PHE A 357 -31.84 37.75 -7.67
C PHE A 357 -31.50 36.92 -8.92
N ALA A 358 -31.83 35.63 -8.93
CA ALA A 358 -31.54 34.73 -10.05
C ALA A 358 -32.26 35.12 -11.35
N ASN A 359 -33.36 35.88 -11.25
CA ASN A 359 -34.18 36.30 -12.39
C ASN A 359 -33.78 37.68 -12.96
N TYR A 360 -32.93 38.45 -12.26
CA TYR A 360 -32.51 39.79 -12.72
C TYR A 360 -31.12 39.82 -13.36
N LEU A 361 -30.33 38.75 -13.25
CA LEU A 361 -29.01 38.68 -13.87
C LEU A 361 -29.15 38.34 -15.37
N PRO A 362 -28.67 39.18 -16.30
CA PRO A 362 -28.72 38.87 -17.72
C PRO A 362 -28.03 37.55 -18.05
N ILE A 363 -28.58 36.79 -19.00
CA ILE A 363 -28.06 35.48 -19.43
C ILE A 363 -26.55 35.52 -19.73
N HIS A 364 -26.09 36.55 -20.45
CA HIS A 364 -24.68 36.71 -20.80
C HIS A 364 -23.77 36.91 -19.57
N MET A 365 -24.28 37.55 -18.51
CA MET A 365 -23.53 37.73 -17.26
C MET A 365 -23.42 36.42 -16.50
N VAL A 366 -24.48 35.60 -16.46
CA VAL A 366 -24.45 34.26 -15.86
C VAL A 366 -23.44 33.37 -16.60
N GLN A 367 -23.40 33.44 -17.92
CA GLN A 367 -22.41 32.71 -18.75
C GLN A 367 -20.98 33.18 -18.46
N LEU A 368 -20.72 34.49 -18.46
CA LEU A 368 -19.40 35.06 -18.16
C LEU A 368 -18.93 34.69 -16.75
N ILE A 369 -19.81 34.77 -15.75
CA ILE A 369 -19.50 34.34 -14.38
C ILE A 369 -19.18 32.84 -14.38
N SER A 370 -20.00 32.02 -15.03
CA SER A 370 -19.77 30.57 -15.12
C SER A 370 -18.43 30.23 -15.78
N GLU A 371 -17.99 30.99 -16.78
CA GLU A 371 -16.71 30.79 -17.47
C GLU A 371 -15.52 31.17 -16.58
N LYS A 372 -15.66 32.21 -15.77
CA LYS A 372 -14.58 32.73 -14.91
C LYS A 372 -14.54 32.11 -13.52
N LEU A 373 -15.59 31.42 -13.09
CA LEU A 373 -15.63 30.76 -11.78
C LEU A 373 -14.56 29.66 -11.66
N PRO A 374 -13.85 29.56 -10.53
CA PRO A 374 -13.01 28.40 -10.23
C PRO A 374 -13.81 27.09 -10.33
N PHE A 375 -13.14 25.99 -10.68
CA PHE A 375 -13.81 24.68 -10.81
C PHE A 375 -14.59 24.32 -9.53
N LYS A 376 -13.98 24.49 -8.36
CA LYS A 376 -14.60 24.27 -7.04
C LYS A 376 -15.94 25.00 -6.81
N ASP A 377 -16.18 26.13 -7.49
CA ASP A 377 -17.37 26.96 -7.33
C ASP A 377 -18.37 26.78 -8.49
N SER A 378 -17.97 26.09 -9.56
CA SER A 378 -18.80 25.81 -10.73
C SER A 378 -20.00 24.90 -10.44
N GLY A 379 -19.90 23.99 -9.46
CA GLY A 379 -21.05 23.22 -8.98
C GLY A 379 -22.09 24.09 -8.26
N ARG A 380 -21.64 25.14 -7.55
CA ARG A 380 -22.50 26.01 -6.74
C ARG A 380 -23.42 26.88 -7.59
N ILE A 381 -23.01 27.26 -8.80
CA ILE A 381 -23.87 28.04 -9.70
C ILE A 381 -25.05 27.20 -10.23
N ARG A 382 -24.86 25.88 -10.34
CA ARG A 382 -25.88 24.96 -10.88
C ARG A 382 -27.02 24.69 -9.91
N VAL A 383 -26.75 24.79 -8.61
CA VAL A 383 -27.76 24.62 -7.55
C VAL A 383 -28.60 25.87 -7.30
N VAL A 384 -28.34 26.99 -7.98
CA VAL A 384 -29.08 28.25 -7.79
C VAL A 384 -30.49 28.17 -8.38
N CYS A 385 -30.62 27.81 -9.66
CA CYS A 385 -31.91 27.58 -10.33
C CYS A 385 -31.72 26.83 -11.66
N LYS A 386 -32.79 26.28 -12.23
CA LYS A 386 -32.77 25.55 -13.52
C LYS A 386 -32.18 26.37 -14.67
N LEU A 387 -32.43 27.69 -14.70
CA LEU A 387 -31.87 28.58 -15.72
C LEU A 387 -30.34 28.64 -15.61
N TRP A 388 -29.81 28.89 -14.41
CA TRP A 388 -28.36 28.97 -14.18
C TRP A 388 -27.67 27.61 -14.36
N MET A 389 -28.35 26.51 -14.02
CA MET A 389 -27.89 25.16 -14.34
C MET A 389 -27.71 24.94 -15.85
N ASN A 390 -28.67 25.39 -16.65
CA ASN A 390 -28.63 25.27 -18.11
C ASN A 390 -27.62 26.23 -18.77
N LEU A 391 -27.45 27.42 -18.20
CA LEU A 391 -26.53 28.44 -18.70
C LEU A 391 -25.09 28.24 -18.23
N SER A 392 -24.90 27.53 -17.12
CA SER A 392 -23.58 27.17 -16.63
C SER A 392 -22.86 26.37 -17.70
N ASN A 393 -21.65 26.80 -18.04
CA ASN A 393 -20.94 26.27 -19.17
C ASN A 393 -20.62 24.78 -18.90
N PRO A 394 -21.22 23.81 -19.61
CA PRO A 394 -20.93 22.38 -19.42
C PRO A 394 -19.50 22.04 -19.87
N ILE A 395 -18.82 23.02 -20.50
CA ILE A 395 -17.59 22.94 -21.30
C ILE A 395 -16.32 23.20 -20.48
N LYS A 396 -16.37 23.15 -19.13
CA LYS A 396 -15.21 22.56 -18.40
C LYS A 396 -15.29 21.05 -18.59
N LYS A 397 -14.95 20.65 -19.80
CA LYS A 397 -15.20 19.37 -20.45
C LYS A 397 -14.12 18.32 -20.11
N GLU A 398 -13.19 18.68 -19.23
CA GLU A 398 -12.19 17.80 -18.64
C GLU A 398 -12.61 17.53 -17.20
N ARG A 399 -13.50 16.53 -17.06
CA ARG A 399 -14.14 16.20 -15.80
C ARG A 399 -13.40 15.13 -15.02
N LEU A 400 -12.26 14.63 -15.50
CA LEU A 400 -11.54 13.63 -14.74
C LEU A 400 -10.44 14.27 -13.89
N TRP A 401 -10.46 13.93 -12.61
CA TRP A 401 -9.49 14.39 -11.64
C TRP A 401 -8.89 13.18 -10.92
N LEU A 402 -7.61 13.27 -10.60
CA LEU A 402 -7.00 12.38 -9.63
C LEU A 402 -7.21 13.03 -8.25
N MET A 403 -7.99 12.38 -7.40
CA MET A 403 -8.14 12.79 -6.00
C MET A 403 -7.08 12.05 -5.18
N TYR A 404 -6.21 12.79 -4.52
CA TYR A 404 -5.22 12.28 -3.57
C TYR A 404 -5.61 12.75 -2.17
N CYS A 405 -5.78 11.82 -1.23
CA CYS A 405 -6.08 12.19 0.15
C CYS A 405 -4.95 11.75 1.08
N PRO A 406 -4.20 12.69 1.70
CA PRO A 406 -3.31 12.34 2.78
C PRO A 406 -4.06 11.60 3.88
N LYS A 407 -3.48 10.52 4.41
CA LYS A 407 -4.17 9.63 5.38
C LYS A 407 -4.78 10.39 6.56
N ILE A 408 -4.06 11.39 7.08
CA ILE A 408 -4.46 12.19 8.25
C ILE A 408 -4.33 13.67 7.89
N SER A 409 -5.43 14.30 7.48
CA SER A 409 -5.47 15.77 7.25
C SER A 409 -6.88 16.36 7.17
N GLY A 410 -7.91 15.53 6.93
CA GLY A 410 -9.27 16.02 6.61
C GLY A 410 -9.35 16.82 5.30
N THR A 411 -8.28 16.83 4.50
CA THR A 411 -8.20 17.52 3.21
C THR A 411 -7.74 16.58 2.13
N CYS A 412 -8.18 16.78 0.89
CA CYS A 412 -7.64 16.04 -0.25
C CYS A 412 -7.20 17.01 -1.35
N GLN A 413 -6.14 16.65 -2.06
CA GLN A 413 -5.69 17.33 -3.27
C GLN A 413 -6.42 16.78 -4.48
N MET A 414 -6.82 17.68 -5.38
CA MET A 414 -7.42 17.36 -6.67
C MET A 414 -6.47 17.78 -7.76
N TYR A 415 -6.07 16.83 -8.60
CA TYR A 415 -5.14 17.05 -9.70
C TYR A 415 -5.81 16.79 -11.04
N ASN A 416 -5.69 17.75 -11.97
CA ASN A 416 -6.13 17.58 -13.36
C ASN A 416 -4.92 17.20 -14.23
N PRO A 417 -4.89 15.98 -14.81
CA PRO A 417 -3.77 15.51 -15.61
C PRO A 417 -3.57 16.22 -16.96
N PHE A 418 -4.54 17.02 -17.40
CA PHE A 418 -4.52 17.68 -18.70
C PHE A 418 -4.05 19.13 -18.62
N GLU A 419 -4.59 19.88 -17.65
CA GLU A 419 -4.27 21.29 -17.46
C GLU A 419 -3.10 21.50 -16.50
N GLY A 420 -2.72 20.45 -15.77
CA GLY A 420 -1.71 20.57 -14.74
C GLY A 420 -2.14 21.41 -13.53
N LYS A 421 -3.44 21.63 -13.37
CA LYS A 421 -4.00 22.41 -12.27
C LYS A 421 -4.26 21.52 -11.07
N GLN A 422 -4.04 22.09 -9.89
CA GLN A 422 -4.39 21.46 -8.63
C GLN A 422 -5.20 22.39 -7.72
N PHE A 423 -6.04 21.81 -6.88
CA PHE A 423 -6.71 22.53 -5.80
C PHE A 423 -6.97 21.62 -4.60
N MET A 424 -7.10 22.23 -3.42
CA MET A 424 -7.44 21.55 -2.18
C MET A 424 -8.95 21.47 -1.98
N LEU A 425 -9.44 20.30 -1.57
CA LEU A 425 -10.77 20.07 -1.01
C LEU A 425 -10.65 19.85 0.50
N ASN A 426 -11.62 20.39 1.24
CA ASN A 426 -11.76 20.12 2.67
C ASN A 426 -12.93 19.16 2.85
N LEU A 427 -12.65 17.96 3.35
CA LEU A 427 -13.62 16.92 3.62
C LEU A 427 -13.99 16.96 5.09
N LYS A 428 -14.87 17.90 5.45
CA LYS A 428 -15.24 18.20 6.85
C LYS A 428 -15.73 16.99 7.65
N LYS A 429 -16.28 15.98 6.96
CA LYS A 429 -16.86 14.77 7.57
C LYS A 429 -15.88 13.60 7.65
N LEU A 430 -14.74 13.66 6.96
CA LEU A 430 -13.66 12.73 7.27
C LEU A 430 -13.01 13.20 8.57
N ASN A 431 -13.03 12.33 9.58
CA ASN A 431 -12.34 12.54 10.82
C ASN A 431 -10.86 12.77 10.53
N SER A 432 -10.36 13.98 10.81
CA SER A 432 -8.97 14.34 10.57
C SER A 432 -7.99 13.55 11.43
N ASN A 433 -8.48 12.85 12.47
CA ASN A 433 -7.66 12.10 13.41
C ASN A 433 -7.61 10.61 13.07
N GLU A 434 -8.43 10.14 12.13
CA GLU A 434 -8.47 8.74 11.71
C GLU A 434 -7.94 8.60 10.28
N PRO A 435 -7.09 7.61 10.00
CA PRO A 435 -6.63 7.35 8.66
C PRO A 435 -7.82 7.06 7.73
N SER A 436 -7.77 7.58 6.51
CA SER A 436 -8.79 7.26 5.49
C SER A 436 -8.14 6.66 4.26
N ARG A 437 -8.68 5.56 3.73
CA ARG A 437 -8.23 4.93 2.48
C ARG A 437 -9.32 4.95 1.43
N LEU A 438 -8.98 5.42 0.23
CA LEU A 438 -9.88 5.48 -0.90
C LEU A 438 -9.95 4.10 -1.58
N LEU A 439 -11.16 3.57 -1.78
CA LEU A 439 -11.36 2.21 -2.29
C LEU A 439 -11.98 2.18 -3.69
N PHE A 440 -12.91 3.10 -3.97
CA PHE A 440 -13.64 3.13 -5.23
C PHE A 440 -14.21 4.52 -5.48
N SER A 441 -14.42 4.89 -6.75
CA SER A 441 -15.22 6.05 -7.11
C SER A 441 -16.15 5.78 -8.29
N LYS A 442 -17.35 6.37 -8.24
CA LYS A 442 -18.33 6.37 -9.33
C LYS A 442 -19.31 7.51 -9.14
N ASP A 443 -19.72 8.13 -10.25
CA ASP A 443 -20.78 9.14 -10.29
C ASP A 443 -20.59 10.27 -9.26
N GLY A 444 -19.35 10.74 -9.07
CA GLY A 444 -19.00 11.79 -8.11
C GLY A 444 -18.92 11.35 -6.64
N TRP A 445 -19.21 10.08 -6.35
CA TRP A 445 -19.09 9.49 -5.02
C TRP A 445 -17.81 8.69 -4.89
N VAL A 446 -17.31 8.62 -3.66
CA VAL A 446 -16.12 7.88 -3.27
C VAL A 446 -16.49 6.95 -2.12
N LEU A 447 -16.12 5.69 -2.25
CA LEU A 447 -16.12 4.72 -1.16
C LEU A 447 -14.75 4.77 -0.48
N ALA A 448 -14.74 4.94 0.84
CA ALA A 448 -13.53 4.99 1.63
C ALA A 448 -13.66 4.16 2.90
N LEU A 449 -12.53 3.61 3.36
CA LEU A 449 -12.38 3.02 4.67
C LEU A 449 -11.82 4.09 5.62
N GLN A 450 -12.53 4.40 6.68
CA GLN A 450 -12.11 5.33 7.72
C GLN A 450 -11.74 4.56 9.00
N GLY A 451 -10.63 4.95 9.62
CA GLY A 451 -10.09 4.25 10.78
C GLY A 451 -9.73 2.82 10.44
N HIS A 452 -10.23 1.88 11.24
CA HIS A 452 -9.94 0.46 11.08
C HIS A 452 -11.02 -0.31 10.30
N ASP A 453 -12.31 -0.12 10.60
CA ASP A 453 -13.45 -0.91 10.08
C ASP A 453 -14.46 -0.12 9.26
N GLN A 454 -14.48 1.20 9.40
CA GLN A 454 -15.67 1.94 9.05
C GLN A 454 -15.68 2.32 7.57
N LEU A 455 -16.40 1.55 6.76
CA LEU A 455 -16.70 1.93 5.39
C LEU A 455 -17.65 3.14 5.36
N CYS A 456 -17.39 4.06 4.44
CA CYS A 456 -18.22 5.24 4.22
C CYS A 456 -18.30 5.62 2.75
N LEU A 457 -19.46 6.14 2.37
CA LEU A 457 -19.71 6.78 1.09
C LEU A 457 -19.64 8.28 1.30
N LEU A 458 -18.84 8.96 0.49
CA LEU A 458 -18.68 10.41 0.56
C LEU A 458 -18.76 11.03 -0.83
N ASN A 459 -19.45 12.16 -0.93
CA ASN A 459 -19.38 13.02 -2.09
C ASN A 459 -18.53 14.25 -1.74
N PRO A 460 -17.32 14.38 -2.30
CA PRO A 460 -16.39 15.43 -1.89
C PRO A 460 -16.80 16.83 -2.37
N PHE A 461 -17.81 16.94 -3.26
CA PHE A 461 -18.30 18.21 -3.79
C PHE A 461 -19.54 18.72 -3.04
N THR A 462 -20.40 17.83 -2.57
CA THR A 462 -21.60 18.19 -1.80
C THR A 462 -21.38 18.08 -0.29
N ASN A 463 -20.36 17.34 0.16
CA ASN A 463 -20.16 16.88 1.55
C ASN A 463 -21.28 15.96 2.05
N ASP A 464 -22.02 15.31 1.14
CA ASP A 464 -22.88 14.19 1.53
C ASP A 464 -22.03 13.02 1.97
N PHE A 465 -22.53 12.28 2.97
CA PHE A 465 -21.74 11.30 3.67
C PHE A 465 -22.64 10.29 4.37
N HIS A 466 -22.32 9.01 4.24
CA HIS A 466 -23.05 7.91 4.83
C HIS A 466 -22.09 6.83 5.32
N HIS A 467 -22.24 6.41 6.57
CA HIS A 467 -21.58 5.21 7.08
C HIS A 467 -22.32 3.96 6.64
N LEU A 468 -21.56 2.92 6.35
CA LEU A 468 -22.07 1.58 6.11
C LEU A 468 -22.05 0.79 7.42
N PRO A 469 -22.81 -0.32 7.53
CA PRO A 469 -22.67 -1.23 8.66
C PRO A 469 -21.23 -1.73 8.81
N ILE A 470 -20.81 -1.99 10.05
CA ILE A 470 -19.49 -2.57 10.33
C ILE A 470 -19.43 -3.96 9.67
N LEU A 471 -18.35 -4.22 8.96
CA LEU A 471 -18.11 -5.50 8.31
C LEU A 471 -17.30 -6.39 9.25
N GLU A 472 -17.95 -7.40 9.85
CA GLU A 472 -17.35 -8.30 10.86
C GLU A 472 -16.22 -9.18 10.28
N TYR A 473 -16.36 -9.60 9.02
CA TYR A 473 -15.38 -10.48 8.35
C TYR A 473 -14.68 -9.74 7.21
N ARG A 474 -13.36 -9.58 7.31
CA ARG A 474 -12.56 -8.85 6.33
C ARG A 474 -11.72 -9.80 5.51
N TYR A 475 -12.00 -9.83 4.21
CA TYR A 475 -11.15 -10.52 3.25
C TYR A 475 -10.27 -9.51 2.49
N SER A 476 -9.15 -9.99 1.93
CA SER A 476 -8.44 -9.26 0.88
C SER A 476 -9.28 -9.26 -0.40
N TYR A 477 -10.30 -8.40 -0.50
CA TYR A 477 -11.15 -8.34 -1.69
C TYR A 477 -10.39 -7.89 -2.93
N SER A 478 -10.16 -8.80 -3.87
CA SER A 478 -9.53 -8.48 -5.16
C SER A 478 -10.25 -7.36 -5.93
N GLY A 479 -11.52 -7.11 -5.65
CA GLY A 479 -12.26 -5.99 -6.24
C GLY A 479 -13.39 -5.49 -5.36
N ILE A 480 -13.65 -4.17 -5.45
CA ILE A 480 -14.79 -3.51 -4.81
C ILE A 480 -15.38 -2.46 -5.76
N ALA A 481 -16.70 -2.36 -5.81
CA ALA A 481 -17.41 -1.42 -6.67
C ALA A 481 -18.77 -1.03 -6.10
N MET A 482 -19.30 0.07 -6.64
CA MET A 482 -20.69 0.48 -6.46
C MET A 482 -21.47 0.36 -7.77
N SER A 483 -22.74 -0.03 -7.68
CA SER A 483 -23.61 -0.10 -8.87
C SER A 483 -23.90 1.29 -9.45
N CYS A 484 -24.20 2.28 -8.60
CA CYS A 484 -24.53 3.66 -8.97
C CYS A 484 -24.31 4.63 -7.78
N ALA A 485 -24.60 5.92 -7.97
CA ALA A 485 -24.62 6.89 -6.88
C ALA A 485 -25.70 6.57 -5.82
N PRO A 486 -25.37 6.63 -4.51
CA PRO A 486 -26.35 6.48 -3.44
C PRO A 486 -27.30 7.69 -3.41
N ASN A 487 -28.60 7.42 -3.44
CA ASN A 487 -29.63 8.40 -3.16
C ASN A 487 -30.86 7.68 -2.60
N SER A 488 -31.78 8.43 -1.98
CA SER A 488 -32.97 7.85 -1.31
C SER A 488 -33.92 7.09 -2.24
N LEU A 489 -33.72 7.13 -3.56
CA LEU A 489 -34.52 6.46 -4.57
C LEU A 489 -33.73 5.39 -5.34
N SER A 490 -32.43 5.21 -5.07
CA SER A 490 -31.59 4.25 -5.80
C SER A 490 -31.44 2.93 -5.05
N ASN A 491 -31.53 1.83 -5.80
CA ASN A 491 -31.09 0.50 -5.36
C ASN A 491 -29.56 0.40 -5.49
N CYS A 492 -28.83 1.33 -4.89
CA CYS A 492 -27.37 1.32 -4.91
C CYS A 492 -26.88 0.07 -4.14
N VAL A 493 -25.94 -0.65 -4.74
CA VAL A 493 -25.32 -1.85 -4.17
C VAL A 493 -23.82 -1.61 -4.11
N VAL A 494 -23.23 -1.83 -2.94
CA VAL A 494 -21.79 -1.96 -2.77
C VAL A 494 -21.48 -3.45 -2.87
N PHE A 495 -20.56 -3.81 -3.75
CA PHE A 495 -20.20 -5.18 -4.07
C PHE A 495 -18.69 -5.34 -3.94
N ALA A 496 -18.26 -6.39 -3.26
CA ALA A 496 -16.87 -6.80 -3.15
C ALA A 496 -16.74 -8.31 -3.42
N LEU A 497 -15.62 -8.72 -3.98
CA LEU A 497 -15.33 -10.13 -4.22
C LEU A 497 -13.87 -10.49 -3.97
N VAL A 498 -13.64 -11.75 -3.62
CA VAL A 498 -12.33 -12.38 -3.53
C VAL A 498 -12.41 -13.82 -4.04
N SER A 499 -11.29 -14.31 -4.54
CA SER A 499 -11.08 -15.75 -4.77
C SER A 499 -9.67 -16.12 -4.28
N PRO A 500 -9.43 -17.37 -3.88
CA PRO A 500 -8.08 -17.85 -3.65
C PRO A 500 -7.26 -17.79 -4.95
N PRO A 501 -5.92 -17.89 -4.89
CA PRO A 501 -5.05 -17.79 -6.07
C PRO A 501 -5.40 -18.77 -7.19
N ARG A 502 -5.93 -19.95 -6.83
CA ARG A 502 -6.36 -20.99 -7.78
C ARG A 502 -7.80 -20.80 -8.28
N GLY A 503 -8.60 -19.98 -7.61
CA GLY A 503 -9.93 -19.58 -8.06
C GLY A 503 -11.00 -20.67 -7.95
N GLU A 504 -10.88 -21.65 -7.05
CA GLU A 504 -11.86 -22.72 -6.86
C GLU A 504 -13.15 -22.23 -6.19
N VAL A 505 -13.07 -21.20 -5.35
CA VAL A 505 -14.20 -20.61 -4.64
C VAL A 505 -14.24 -19.11 -4.90
N THR A 506 -15.43 -18.53 -5.03
CA THR A 506 -15.63 -17.08 -5.03
C THR A 506 -16.42 -16.66 -3.80
N THR A 507 -15.85 -15.81 -2.96
CA THR A 507 -16.56 -15.17 -1.85
C THR A 507 -17.00 -13.78 -2.29
N ILE A 508 -18.28 -13.50 -2.11
CA ILE A 508 -18.94 -12.25 -2.47
C ILE A 508 -19.52 -11.62 -1.23
N ILE A 509 -19.35 -10.31 -1.11
CA ILE A 509 -20.00 -9.50 -0.09
C ILE A 509 -20.74 -8.37 -0.78
N ALA A 510 -22.02 -8.21 -0.43
CA ALA A 510 -22.88 -7.18 -1.00
C ALA A 510 -23.65 -6.43 0.09
N TRP A 511 -23.82 -5.12 -0.08
CA TRP A 511 -24.67 -4.29 0.76
C TRP A 511 -25.56 -3.42 -0.09
N HIS A 512 -26.86 -3.43 0.22
CA HIS A 512 -27.84 -2.56 -0.40
C HIS A 512 -27.98 -1.27 0.40
N TYR A 513 -28.00 -0.14 -0.30
CA TYR A 513 -28.07 1.16 0.33
C TYR A 513 -29.31 1.28 1.24
N GLY A 514 -29.06 1.62 2.51
CA GLY A 514 -30.11 1.74 3.53
C GLY A 514 -30.41 0.46 4.30
N HIS A 515 -29.75 -0.66 4.00
CA HIS A 515 -29.83 -1.87 4.82
C HIS A 515 -28.85 -1.79 6.00
N ASP A 516 -29.15 -2.52 7.07
CA ASP A 516 -28.34 -2.53 8.31
C ASP A 516 -27.28 -3.63 8.33
N GLU A 517 -27.30 -4.56 7.36
CA GLU A 517 -26.40 -5.73 7.34
C GLU A 517 -25.82 -5.99 5.95
N TRP A 518 -24.66 -6.65 5.94
CA TRP A 518 -24.01 -7.14 4.72
C TRP A 518 -24.46 -8.57 4.40
N CYS A 519 -24.66 -8.85 3.11
CA CYS A 519 -24.87 -10.21 2.61
C CYS A 519 -23.53 -10.84 2.30
N HIS A 520 -23.17 -11.92 3.00
CA HIS A 520 -22.01 -12.75 2.70
C HIS A 520 -22.43 -14.02 1.97
N MET A 521 -21.72 -14.36 0.89
CA MET A 521 -22.03 -15.49 0.04
C MET A 521 -20.74 -16.16 -0.44
N GLU A 522 -20.74 -17.50 -0.49
CA GLU A 522 -19.66 -18.30 -1.07
C GLU A 522 -20.19 -19.19 -2.18
N PHE A 523 -19.45 -19.26 -3.27
CA PHE A 523 -19.81 -20.02 -4.45
C PHE A 523 -18.66 -20.90 -4.90
N ASP A 524 -18.89 -22.21 -4.97
CA ASP A 524 -17.99 -23.14 -5.63
C ASP A 524 -17.98 -22.86 -7.14
N ASN A 525 -16.79 -22.69 -7.69
CA ASN A 525 -16.63 -22.42 -9.11
C ASN A 525 -16.50 -23.73 -9.88
N ASN A 526 -17.33 -23.91 -10.91
CA ASN A 526 -17.24 -25.08 -11.80
C ASN A 526 -15.90 -25.16 -12.56
N PHE A 527 -15.24 -24.02 -12.74
CA PHE A 527 -13.91 -23.91 -13.35
C PHE A 527 -13.10 -22.83 -12.62
N PRO A 528 -11.76 -22.90 -12.60
CA PRO A 528 -10.91 -21.89 -11.96
C PRO A 528 -11.25 -20.45 -12.38
N PHE A 529 -11.53 -19.59 -11.40
CA PHE A 529 -11.74 -18.15 -11.60
C PHE A 529 -10.84 -17.34 -10.66
N PRO A 530 -9.54 -17.22 -10.96
CA PRO A 530 -8.63 -16.39 -10.20
C PRO A 530 -8.96 -14.92 -10.47
N VAL A 531 -9.67 -14.27 -9.56
CA VAL A 531 -10.15 -12.89 -9.71
C VAL A 531 -8.96 -11.93 -9.94
N ALA A 532 -9.09 -11.05 -10.93
CA ALA A 532 -8.12 -9.97 -11.13
C ALA A 532 -8.22 -8.91 -10.03
N ASN A 533 -7.09 -8.31 -9.67
CA ASN A 533 -7.08 -7.23 -8.67
C ASN A 533 -7.52 -5.90 -9.30
N ASN A 534 -8.82 -5.75 -9.53
CA ASN A 534 -9.45 -4.58 -10.13
C ASN A 534 -10.92 -4.46 -9.75
N ASN A 535 -11.52 -3.35 -10.18
CA ASN A 535 -12.92 -3.13 -9.90
C ASN A 535 -13.86 -3.92 -10.81
N PRO A 536 -14.89 -4.53 -10.23
CA PRO A 536 -16.06 -4.97 -10.96
C PRO A 536 -16.76 -3.81 -11.68
N VAL A 537 -17.37 -4.13 -12.82
CA VAL A 537 -18.11 -3.17 -13.65
C VAL A 537 -19.60 -3.50 -13.59
N PHE A 538 -20.41 -2.55 -13.13
CA PHE A 538 -21.86 -2.69 -13.11
C PHE A 538 -22.49 -2.20 -14.43
N ILE A 539 -23.14 -3.11 -15.16
CA ILE A 539 -23.85 -2.83 -16.41
C ILE A 539 -25.08 -3.75 -16.52
N ASP A 540 -26.18 -3.24 -17.05
CA ASP A 540 -27.43 -3.99 -17.29
C ASP A 540 -27.97 -4.75 -16.06
N GLY A 541 -27.76 -4.20 -14.86
CA GLY A 541 -28.25 -4.79 -13.60
C GLY A 541 -27.30 -5.79 -12.95
N GLU A 542 -26.14 -6.08 -13.55
CA GLU A 542 -25.21 -7.10 -13.07
C GLU A 542 -23.78 -6.55 -12.91
N PHE A 543 -23.02 -7.14 -11.98
CA PHE A 543 -21.60 -6.88 -11.81
C PHE A 543 -20.77 -7.87 -12.65
N TYR A 544 -20.01 -7.35 -13.59
CA TYR A 544 -19.04 -8.09 -14.38
C TYR A 544 -17.67 -8.00 -13.72
N CYS A 545 -17.06 -9.16 -13.51
CA CYS A 545 -15.77 -9.34 -12.86
C CYS A 545 -14.80 -9.98 -13.85
N LEU A 546 -13.55 -9.51 -13.87
CA LEU A 546 -12.51 -10.05 -14.73
C LEU A 546 -11.65 -11.03 -13.94
N SER A 547 -11.32 -12.18 -14.53
CA SER A 547 -10.27 -13.04 -13.99
C SER A 547 -8.90 -12.66 -14.55
N ARG A 548 -7.83 -13.12 -13.90
CA ARG A 548 -6.45 -13.04 -14.42
C ARG A 548 -6.25 -13.86 -15.70
N LEU A 549 -7.13 -14.81 -15.99
CA LEU A 549 -7.13 -15.57 -17.26
C LEU A 549 -7.85 -14.82 -18.39
N GLY A 550 -8.61 -13.76 -18.07
CA GLY A 550 -9.39 -12.97 -19.02
C GLY A 550 -10.80 -13.48 -19.31
N ASN A 551 -11.27 -14.55 -18.66
CA ASN A 551 -12.70 -14.87 -18.64
C ASN A 551 -13.48 -13.97 -17.66
N LEU A 552 -14.81 -13.99 -17.78
CA LEU A 552 -15.70 -13.11 -17.02
C LEU A 552 -16.59 -13.91 -16.07
N GLY A 553 -16.73 -13.38 -14.87
CA GLY A 553 -17.71 -13.80 -13.86
C GLY A 553 -18.78 -12.73 -13.71
N VAL A 554 -20.01 -13.13 -13.43
CA VAL A 554 -21.15 -12.22 -13.32
C VAL A 554 -21.89 -12.49 -12.02
N PHE A 555 -22.09 -11.43 -11.24
CA PHE A 555 -22.93 -11.42 -10.07
C PHE A 555 -24.19 -10.61 -10.32
N ASN A 556 -25.35 -11.19 -10.01
CA ASN A 556 -26.64 -10.50 -10.04
C ASN A 556 -27.08 -10.18 -8.61
N PRO A 557 -27.14 -8.89 -8.22
CA PRO A 557 -27.52 -8.49 -6.87
C PRO A 557 -29.02 -8.55 -6.58
N GLU A 558 -29.90 -8.72 -7.59
CA GLU A 558 -31.35 -8.83 -7.33
C GLU A 558 -31.74 -10.20 -6.78
N ASN A 559 -31.02 -11.24 -7.19
CA ASN A 559 -31.29 -12.63 -6.80
C ASN A 559 -30.09 -13.34 -6.16
N ASN A 560 -29.00 -12.61 -5.89
CA ASN A 560 -27.78 -13.11 -5.26
C ASN A 560 -27.17 -14.32 -5.99
N THR A 561 -27.14 -14.29 -7.33
CA THR A 561 -26.57 -15.38 -8.13
C THR A 561 -25.20 -15.03 -8.69
N TRP A 562 -24.27 -15.97 -8.60
CA TRP A 562 -22.95 -15.92 -9.22
C TRP A 562 -22.85 -16.96 -10.33
N ARG A 563 -22.23 -16.57 -11.46
CA ARG A 563 -21.90 -17.49 -12.53
C ARG A 563 -20.63 -17.07 -13.26
N ILE A 564 -19.80 -18.04 -13.61
CA ILE A 564 -18.70 -17.85 -14.56
C ILE A 564 -19.27 -18.03 -15.95
N LEU A 565 -18.99 -17.09 -16.86
CA LEU A 565 -19.48 -17.19 -18.23
C LEU A 565 -18.63 -18.18 -19.02
N ASP A 566 -19.28 -19.07 -19.77
CA ASP A 566 -18.60 -19.98 -20.73
C ASP A 566 -17.88 -19.20 -21.85
N LYS A 567 -18.34 -17.98 -22.11
CA LYS A 567 -17.77 -17.04 -23.06
C LYS A 567 -17.74 -15.62 -22.47
N PRO A 568 -16.70 -14.81 -22.72
CA PRO A 568 -15.58 -15.09 -23.61
C PRO A 568 -14.66 -16.17 -23.05
N SER A 569 -14.07 -16.96 -23.97
CA SER A 569 -13.01 -17.88 -23.61
C SER A 569 -11.86 -17.09 -22.95
N PRO A 570 -11.15 -17.70 -21.98
CA PRO A 570 -9.95 -17.11 -21.41
C PRO A 570 -8.98 -16.61 -22.49
N ILE A 571 -8.39 -15.44 -22.25
CA ILE A 571 -7.29 -14.90 -23.07
C ILE A 571 -6.04 -15.75 -22.87
N TYR A 572 -5.83 -16.24 -21.64
CA TYR A 572 -4.72 -17.10 -21.26
C TYR A 572 -5.22 -18.49 -20.88
N SER A 573 -4.52 -19.52 -21.35
CA SER A 573 -4.83 -20.92 -21.01
C SER A 573 -4.31 -21.32 -19.63
N ASP A 574 -3.21 -20.71 -19.19
CA ASP A 574 -2.57 -20.98 -17.91
C ASP A 574 -1.73 -19.77 -17.45
N ILE A 575 -1.76 -19.48 -16.16
CA ILE A 575 -0.98 -18.43 -15.49
C ILE A 575 -0.03 -19.00 -14.43
N TYR A 576 -0.21 -20.25 -13.99
CA TYR A 576 0.60 -20.83 -12.91
C TYR A 576 1.99 -21.24 -13.41
N HIS A 577 2.09 -21.61 -14.68
CA HIS A 577 3.37 -21.89 -15.34
C HIS A 577 3.91 -20.69 -16.16
N ALA A 578 3.30 -19.50 -16.03
CA ALA A 578 3.70 -18.28 -16.73
C ALA A 578 3.76 -17.07 -15.77
N PRO A 579 4.85 -16.93 -14.97
CA PRO A 579 4.97 -15.90 -13.94
C PRO A 579 4.83 -14.47 -14.44
N GLU A 580 5.28 -14.17 -15.67
CA GLU A 580 5.06 -12.88 -16.32
C GLU A 580 3.58 -12.54 -16.36
N ILE A 581 2.77 -13.47 -16.88
CA ILE A 581 1.33 -13.30 -17.07
C ILE A 581 0.64 -13.23 -15.71
N ALA A 582 1.08 -14.06 -14.77
CA ALA A 582 0.59 -14.02 -13.39
C ALA A 582 0.78 -12.63 -12.77
N SER A 583 1.90 -11.95 -13.03
CA SER A 583 2.18 -10.64 -12.44
C SER A 583 1.48 -9.46 -13.13
N GLU A 584 0.72 -9.70 -14.21
CA GLU A 584 0.06 -8.64 -14.97
C GLU A 584 -0.99 -7.88 -14.16
N TYR A 585 -1.03 -6.57 -14.39
CA TYR A 585 -2.18 -5.79 -14.00
C TYR A 585 -3.30 -5.97 -15.02
N CYS A 586 -4.47 -6.37 -14.54
CA CYS A 586 -5.65 -6.61 -15.35
C CYS A 586 -6.73 -5.59 -14.95
N TYR A 587 -7.30 -4.85 -15.91
CA TYR A 587 -8.33 -3.84 -15.65
C TYR A 587 -9.57 -4.14 -16.48
N LEU A 588 -10.75 -3.93 -15.91
CA LEU A 588 -12.03 -3.96 -16.63
C LEU A 588 -12.64 -2.57 -16.58
N LEU A 589 -13.11 -2.09 -17.72
CA LEU A 589 -13.66 -0.75 -17.89
C LEU A 589 -14.96 -0.81 -18.68
N GLU A 590 -15.85 0.15 -18.40
CA GLU A 590 -17.06 0.41 -19.17
C GLU A 590 -16.96 1.75 -19.90
N CYS A 591 -17.42 1.76 -21.15
CA CYS A 591 -17.65 2.99 -21.90
C CYS A 591 -18.81 2.82 -22.87
N ASN A 592 -19.88 3.59 -22.68
CA ASN A 592 -21.08 3.59 -23.54
C ASN A 592 -21.72 2.19 -23.69
N GLY A 593 -21.70 1.39 -22.63
CA GLY A 593 -22.24 0.03 -22.60
C GLY A 593 -21.29 -1.04 -23.17
N ASP A 594 -20.12 -0.65 -23.66
CA ASP A 594 -19.08 -1.59 -24.08
C ASP A 594 -18.14 -1.92 -22.92
N LEU A 595 -17.70 -3.19 -22.86
CA LEU A 595 -16.65 -3.63 -21.94
C LEU A 595 -15.29 -3.64 -22.63
N ILE A 596 -14.29 -3.07 -21.95
CA ILE A 596 -12.90 -3.00 -22.38
C ILE A 596 -12.04 -3.63 -21.28
N SER A 597 -11.15 -4.54 -21.63
CA SER A 597 -10.14 -5.07 -20.72
C SER A 597 -8.74 -4.62 -21.11
N VAL A 598 -7.91 -4.36 -20.11
CA VAL A 598 -6.50 -3.98 -20.30
C VAL A 598 -5.61 -4.90 -19.47
N PHE A 599 -4.63 -5.49 -20.12
CA PHE A 599 -3.59 -6.32 -19.51
C PHE A 599 -2.25 -5.64 -19.74
N ARG A 600 -1.48 -5.41 -18.70
CA ARG A 600 -0.16 -4.78 -18.83
C ARG A 600 0.88 -5.41 -17.91
N ALA A 601 2.11 -5.42 -18.42
CA ALA A 601 3.27 -5.73 -17.61
C ALA A 601 3.48 -4.69 -16.50
N VAL A 602 4.08 -5.12 -15.39
CA VAL A 602 4.42 -4.24 -14.26
C VAL A 602 5.40 -3.14 -14.70
N ASN A 603 6.34 -3.45 -15.60
CA ASN A 603 7.36 -2.55 -16.15
C ASN A 603 6.89 -1.73 -17.37
N MET A 604 5.65 -1.91 -17.83
CA MET A 604 5.07 -1.26 -19.01
C MET A 604 5.68 -1.66 -20.36
N ASP A 605 6.45 -2.75 -20.46
CA ASP A 605 7.01 -3.24 -21.73
C ASP A 605 5.93 -3.58 -22.77
N TYR A 606 4.76 -4.01 -22.30
CA TYR A 606 3.59 -4.17 -23.14
C TYR A 606 2.30 -3.75 -22.43
N VAL A 607 1.34 -3.36 -23.27
CA VAL A 607 -0.05 -3.08 -22.91
C VAL A 607 -0.93 -3.71 -23.99
N ARG A 608 -1.79 -4.65 -23.58
CA ARG A 608 -2.79 -5.29 -24.45
C ARG A 608 -4.16 -4.79 -24.06
N VAL A 609 -4.91 -4.31 -25.04
CA VAL A 609 -6.28 -3.81 -24.83
C VAL A 609 -7.22 -4.66 -25.65
N TYR A 610 -8.34 -5.08 -25.06
CA TYR A 610 -9.37 -5.85 -25.72
C TYR A 610 -10.72 -5.18 -25.54
N LYS A 611 -11.56 -5.24 -26.58
CA LYS A 611 -12.98 -4.88 -26.51
C LYS A 611 -13.81 -6.15 -26.60
N LEU A 612 -14.84 -6.26 -25.76
CA LEU A 612 -15.77 -7.39 -25.81
C LEU A 612 -16.78 -7.17 -26.94
N ASP A 613 -16.82 -8.06 -27.92
CA ASP A 613 -17.97 -8.16 -28.81
C ASP A 613 -19.09 -8.89 -28.05
N ARG A 614 -20.02 -8.14 -27.45
CA ARG A 614 -21.13 -8.70 -26.66
C ARG A 614 -22.06 -9.60 -27.48
N SER A 615 -22.12 -9.45 -28.81
CA SER A 615 -22.97 -10.29 -29.67
C SER A 615 -22.39 -11.69 -29.85
N LYS A 616 -21.05 -11.79 -29.92
CA LYS A 616 -20.33 -13.06 -30.04
C LYS A 616 -19.82 -13.60 -28.70
N MET A 617 -19.84 -12.75 -27.67
CA MET A 617 -19.15 -12.95 -26.40
C MET A 617 -17.68 -13.35 -26.62
N SER A 618 -16.93 -12.52 -27.34
CA SER A 618 -15.51 -12.78 -27.64
C SER A 618 -14.67 -11.52 -27.56
N TRP A 619 -13.46 -11.62 -27.02
CA TRP A 619 -12.50 -10.53 -26.98
C TRP A 619 -11.92 -10.23 -28.36
N THR A 620 -11.87 -8.96 -28.73
CA THR A 620 -11.15 -8.47 -29.92
C THR A 620 -10.05 -7.52 -29.46
N GLN A 621 -8.81 -7.84 -29.80
CA GLN A 621 -7.67 -6.98 -29.47
C GLN A 621 -7.76 -5.66 -30.24
N LEU A 622 -7.54 -4.56 -29.53
CA LEU A 622 -7.48 -3.21 -30.08
C LEU A 622 -6.02 -2.76 -30.18
N GLU A 623 -5.59 -2.43 -31.40
CA GLU A 623 -4.28 -1.79 -31.61
C GLU A 623 -4.33 -0.27 -31.43
N ASP A 624 -5.51 0.32 -31.62
CA ASP A 624 -5.78 1.76 -31.53
C ASP A 624 -7.09 1.99 -30.77
N LEU A 625 -7.09 2.94 -29.84
CA LEU A 625 -8.24 3.28 -28.99
C LEU A 625 -9.20 4.29 -29.65
N GLY A 626 -8.89 4.77 -30.85
CA GLY A 626 -9.58 5.85 -31.52
C GLY A 626 -9.58 7.13 -30.68
N ASP A 627 -10.78 7.62 -30.39
CA ASP A 627 -11.01 8.82 -29.58
C ASP A 627 -11.04 8.53 -28.07
N LEU A 628 -10.90 7.26 -27.65
CA LEU A 628 -10.91 6.88 -26.24
C LEU A 628 -9.61 7.25 -25.53
N THR A 629 -9.77 7.61 -24.28
CA THR A 629 -8.72 7.79 -23.28
C THR A 629 -9.06 6.90 -22.09
N LEU A 630 -8.08 6.13 -21.62
CA LEU A 630 -8.24 5.22 -20.48
C LEU A 630 -7.49 5.79 -19.28
N PHE A 631 -8.04 5.61 -18.09
CA PHE A 631 -7.45 5.98 -16.82
C PHE A 631 -7.45 4.72 -15.97
N LEU A 632 -6.28 4.22 -15.62
CA LEU A 632 -6.13 2.91 -15.00
C LEU A 632 -5.64 3.08 -13.57
N ASP A 633 -6.35 2.46 -12.64
CA ASP A 633 -5.93 2.24 -11.26
C ASP A 633 -6.72 1.04 -10.71
N PHE A 634 -6.11 0.30 -9.79
CA PHE A 634 -6.75 -0.89 -9.22
C PHE A 634 -7.97 -0.52 -8.35
N ARG A 635 -8.05 0.72 -7.82
CA ARG A 635 -9.22 1.23 -7.08
C ARG A 635 -10.26 1.87 -7.96
N THR A 636 -9.92 2.42 -9.13
CA THR A 636 -10.89 2.98 -10.10
C THR A 636 -10.27 3.10 -11.48
N SER A 637 -10.84 2.37 -12.45
CA SER A 637 -10.48 2.50 -13.85
C SER A 637 -11.64 3.08 -14.66
N ILE A 638 -11.36 4.09 -15.49
CA ILE A 638 -12.37 4.87 -16.22
C ILE A 638 -11.97 4.98 -17.70
N ALA A 639 -12.93 4.76 -18.60
CA ALA A 639 -12.76 4.95 -20.03
C ALA A 639 -13.69 6.06 -20.52
N ARG A 640 -13.16 7.05 -21.28
CA ARG A 640 -13.96 8.17 -21.80
C ARG A 640 -13.47 8.61 -23.17
N SER A 641 -14.41 9.05 -24.02
CA SER A 641 -14.09 9.85 -25.22
C SER A 641 -13.99 11.33 -24.82
N LEU A 642 -12.79 11.89 -24.87
CA LEU A 642 -12.55 13.28 -24.49
C LEU A 642 -12.65 14.23 -25.70
N PRO A 643 -13.10 15.48 -25.52
CA PRO A 643 -13.27 16.42 -26.63
C PRO A 643 -11.96 16.82 -27.32
N CYS A 644 -10.86 16.85 -26.57
CA CYS A 644 -9.56 17.22 -27.10
C CYS A 644 -8.82 15.98 -27.63
N LYS A 645 -8.61 15.93 -28.94
CA LYS A 645 -7.98 14.80 -29.63
C LYS A 645 -6.53 14.52 -29.20
N SER A 646 -5.86 15.47 -28.53
CA SER A 646 -4.51 15.25 -28.00
C SER A 646 -4.47 14.25 -26.85
N TYR A 647 -5.61 13.95 -26.21
CA TYR A 647 -5.70 12.98 -25.11
C TYR A 647 -6.12 11.58 -25.58
N SER A 648 -6.64 11.49 -26.81
CA SER A 648 -7.06 10.23 -27.41
C SER A 648 -5.88 9.28 -27.61
N ASN A 649 -6.15 7.97 -27.61
CA ASN A 649 -5.12 6.93 -27.76
C ASN A 649 -4.07 6.92 -26.64
N LYS A 650 -4.48 7.29 -25.43
CA LYS A 650 -3.61 7.30 -24.25
C LYS A 650 -4.23 6.56 -23.07
N LEU A 651 -3.38 5.92 -22.29
CA LEU A 651 -3.71 5.33 -21.00
C LEU A 651 -2.96 6.09 -19.92
N TYR A 652 -3.68 6.73 -19.02
CA TYR A 652 -3.13 7.50 -17.91
C TYR A 652 -3.04 6.62 -16.66
N LEU A 653 -1.93 6.71 -15.93
CA LEU A 653 -1.75 6.08 -14.61
C LEU A 653 -1.70 7.16 -13.53
N PRO A 654 -2.07 6.86 -12.28
CA PRO A 654 -2.10 7.81 -11.17
C PRO A 654 -0.69 8.11 -10.64
N ARG A 655 0.23 8.52 -11.51
CA ARG A 655 1.62 8.81 -11.18
C ARG A 655 1.96 10.26 -11.47
N LEU A 656 2.76 10.86 -10.60
CA LEU A 656 3.28 12.22 -10.75
C LEU A 656 4.80 12.17 -10.77
N ARG A 657 5.43 13.02 -11.59
CA ARG A 657 6.89 13.06 -11.67
C ARG A 657 7.51 13.59 -10.36
N ASP A 658 6.91 14.62 -9.79
CA ASP A 658 7.26 15.22 -8.50
C ASP A 658 6.08 16.06 -7.97
N GLU A 659 6.16 16.55 -6.73
CA GLU A 659 5.11 17.34 -6.04
C GLU A 659 4.78 18.67 -6.73
N THR A 660 5.69 19.16 -7.59
CA THR A 660 5.54 20.42 -8.33
C THR A 660 5.21 20.20 -9.80
N SER A 661 5.40 18.99 -10.30
CA SER A 661 5.28 18.64 -11.70
C SER A 661 3.84 18.37 -12.03
N THR A 662 3.36 19.17 -12.96
CA THR A 662 2.04 19.10 -13.53
C THR A 662 1.96 18.20 -14.76
N THR A 663 2.98 17.35 -14.97
CA THR A 663 3.06 16.43 -16.10
C THR A 663 2.40 15.11 -15.75
N ALA A 664 1.30 14.79 -16.44
CA ALA A 664 0.64 13.51 -16.27
C ALA A 664 1.40 12.38 -16.96
N PHE A 665 1.34 11.21 -16.33
CA PHE A 665 1.95 9.99 -16.83
C PHE A 665 1.00 9.22 -17.73
N TYR A 666 1.39 8.95 -18.97
CA TYR A 666 0.58 8.16 -19.88
C TYR A 666 1.38 7.25 -20.81
N TYR A 667 0.79 6.12 -21.13
CA TYR A 667 1.21 5.26 -22.24
C TYR A 667 0.48 5.68 -23.50
N ASN A 668 1.22 5.94 -24.58
CA ASN A 668 0.65 6.27 -25.87
C ASN A 668 0.51 5.00 -26.72
N MET A 669 -0.72 4.63 -27.07
CA MET A 669 -1.00 3.42 -27.83
C MET A 669 -0.47 3.44 -29.26
N LYS A 670 -0.31 4.62 -29.86
CA LYS A 670 0.19 4.76 -31.23
C LYS A 670 1.70 4.58 -31.28
N THR A 671 2.42 5.23 -30.37
CA THR A 671 3.88 5.13 -30.32
C THR A 671 4.34 3.91 -29.54
N LYS A 672 3.45 3.26 -28.78
CA LYS A 672 3.76 2.18 -27.83
C LYS A 672 4.82 2.58 -26.81
N MET A 673 4.81 3.85 -26.40
CA MET A 673 5.82 4.45 -25.53
C MET A 673 5.17 5.14 -24.34
N LEU A 674 5.88 5.07 -23.21
CA LEU A 674 5.52 5.72 -21.97
C LEU A 674 6.05 7.16 -21.92
N ASN A 675 5.28 8.07 -21.34
CA ASN A 675 5.63 9.48 -21.25
C ASN A 675 5.23 10.07 -19.88
N PRO A 676 6.17 10.63 -19.09
CA PRO A 676 7.64 10.47 -19.20
C PRO A 676 8.11 9.02 -19.04
N ASP A 677 9.42 8.76 -19.14
CA ASP A 677 10.00 7.42 -18.91
C ASP A 677 9.68 6.90 -17.49
N PHE A 678 9.59 5.57 -17.35
CA PHE A 678 9.20 4.85 -16.14
C PHE A 678 10.18 5.03 -14.97
N LYS A 679 11.45 5.30 -15.30
CA LYS A 679 12.56 5.35 -14.35
C LYS A 679 12.46 6.65 -13.52
N CYS A 680 12.22 6.52 -12.21
CA CYS A 680 12.17 7.59 -11.19
C CYS A 680 10.83 8.34 -11.03
N LEU A 681 9.71 7.61 -10.92
CA LEU A 681 8.39 8.20 -10.66
C LEU A 681 7.99 8.09 -9.19
N LYS A 682 7.16 9.04 -8.75
CA LYS A 682 6.51 9.03 -7.45
C LYS A 682 5.02 8.76 -7.62
N GLU A 683 4.50 7.85 -6.81
CA GLU A 683 3.08 7.49 -6.76
C GLU A 683 2.51 7.92 -5.42
N PRO A 684 1.46 8.75 -5.40
CA PRO A 684 0.70 8.96 -4.17
C PRO A 684 -0.06 7.68 -3.83
N TYR A 685 0.17 7.13 -2.65
CA TYR A 685 -0.37 5.80 -2.32
C TYR A 685 -1.89 5.79 -2.05
N ASN A 686 -2.49 6.91 -1.66
CA ASN A 686 -3.93 7.02 -1.36
C ASN A 686 -4.66 7.93 -2.35
N CYS A 687 -4.83 7.46 -3.58
CA CYS A 687 -5.47 8.23 -4.64
C CYS A 687 -6.54 7.43 -5.40
N VAL A 688 -7.46 8.13 -6.06
CA VAL A 688 -8.50 7.53 -6.89
C VAL A 688 -8.83 8.44 -8.07
N TRP A 689 -9.07 7.87 -9.24
CA TRP A 689 -9.65 8.62 -10.36
C TRP A 689 -11.11 8.95 -10.04
N LEU A 690 -11.49 10.21 -10.15
CA LEU A 690 -12.82 10.71 -9.80
C LEU A 690 -13.39 11.57 -10.93
N GLU A 691 -14.60 11.21 -11.38
CA GLU A 691 -15.40 12.04 -12.26
C GLU A 691 -16.48 12.76 -11.44
N PRO A 692 -16.42 14.10 -11.28
CA PRO A 692 -17.41 14.86 -10.53
C PRO A 692 -18.75 14.81 -11.22
N ASN A 693 -19.75 14.28 -10.51
CA ASN A 693 -21.13 14.35 -10.95
C ASN A 693 -21.80 15.60 -10.34
N LEU A 694 -21.78 16.70 -11.09
CA LEU A 694 -22.43 17.96 -10.72
C LEU A 694 -23.87 18.06 -11.26
N SER A 695 -24.51 16.92 -11.58
CA SER A 695 -25.94 16.91 -11.79
C SER A 695 -26.63 16.97 -10.42
N SER A 696 -27.19 18.12 -10.10
CA SER A 696 -27.92 18.31 -8.85
C SER A 696 -29.23 17.53 -8.92
N HIS A 697 -29.53 16.75 -7.89
CA HIS A 697 -30.89 16.33 -7.58
C HIS A 697 -31.71 17.59 -7.24
N ILE A 698 -32.36 18.21 -8.24
CA ILE A 698 -33.36 19.29 -8.07
C ILE A 698 -34.64 18.89 -8.79
#